data_AF-A0A0B8Q9P1-F1
#
_entry.id   AF-A0A0B8Q9P1-F1
#
_cell.length_a   1.000
_cell.length_b   1.000
_cell.length_c   1.000
_cell.angle_alpha   90.00
_cell.angle_beta   90.00
_cell.angle_gamma   90.00
#
_symmetry.space_group_name_H-M   'P 1'
#
loop_
_entity.id
_entity.type
_entity.pdbx_description
1 polymer ?
#
loop_
_entity_poly.entity_id
_entity_poly.type
_entity_poly.pdbx_seq_one_letter_code
_entity_poly.pdbx_strand_id
1 'polypeptide(L)'
;MGVTYAENNIESDIDAVISNADIDIATGKVRHQANSDANILSVAIGAGVSKDTSPNFDTSVGLSVAAAVSYNNVRMNTRSKVIDSTITLPSHDLDTARMDVKAHNESDIIAVVVAPSIGLQSGSNTTITLSGSGASVSNEVYGDTIAQIDGSTIDQATTVNAKSDAENGVFVKADADGDISATVVSASIAWAGATSGTGVSGGIGVSLAENYIGDDNGTANAISAIITDSSIDISGDVDTYAESKQEITANVIAASVAIGTSTDGVAVGLSGVGSDAKNSIMIDTTSGITAVEANHVVKADNISVEAKDTSSITSAVVGASIAGTFSASSGSVALSIGVALAENDIDNDTVALIDNVDIGASDDRAGDISVIATTNATITATSVATSFALGWGAGSITVSGAGANAVNSITGETKASIANSQAYSSGNVTVTATNTSKVNAEVAAVSIAGAGGTDGGLGVSVGGAETKNNIGTSGNRLGVTASVIDSGIDATGDISVTSTADLDIDAGVGAGSAAIAAAGGGVGIAASGSGAGGYNEIYSNVDAYIDNNSNQTIKGSSLTLNARNISDIDADVGAATIAAGFGSGGAAAITVGVALARNDVDNNTRAYVAGAAVDLGNTGAPGATGALDIDASTDNTINSLSVAASLGVAFGSGGGIAVSGAGANSMNSIGGDTLAYLDGADVVSAGNVSVDAENISDISATVASVSVSGGGGSGGGVGVSIGASVSEMRSAPRVITFE
;
A
#
# COMPACT_ATOMS: atom_id res chain seq x y z
N MET A 1 17.19 33.72 8.49
CA MET A 1 16.99 32.53 7.65
C MET A 1 17.78 31.39 8.27
N GLY A 2 17.22 30.20 8.33
CA GLY A 2 17.94 28.97 8.71
C GLY A 2 17.74 27.91 7.65
N VAL A 3 18.83 27.35 7.12
CA VAL A 3 18.80 26.31 6.08
C VAL A 3 19.74 25.19 6.53
N THR A 4 19.25 23.96 6.52
CA THR A 4 20.01 22.77 6.91
C THR A 4 19.89 21.71 5.82
N TYR A 5 20.99 21.02 5.55
CA TYR A 5 21.09 19.94 4.57
C TYR A 5 21.88 18.80 5.19
N ALA A 6 21.36 17.59 5.11
CA ALA A 6 22.02 16.36 5.50
C ALA A 6 22.01 15.38 4.32
N GLU A 7 23.12 14.71 4.11
CA GLU A 7 23.28 13.71 3.05
C GLU A 7 24.08 12.54 3.62
N ASN A 8 23.50 11.34 3.57
CA ASN A 8 24.13 10.11 4.04
C ASN A 8 24.01 9.06 2.95
N ASN A 9 25.11 8.35 2.70
CA ASN A 9 25.15 7.28 1.71
C ASN A 9 25.96 6.11 2.28
N ILE A 10 25.36 4.92 2.28
CA ILE A 10 26.01 3.66 2.59
C ILE A 10 25.96 2.81 1.34
N GLU A 11 27.13 2.34 0.89
CA GLU A 11 27.24 1.40 -0.22
C GLU A 11 28.06 0.19 0.24
N SER A 12 27.50 -1.01 0.06
CA SER A 12 28.09 -2.28 0.48
C SER A 12 27.89 -3.34 -0.61
N ASP A 13 28.97 -4.02 -0.97
CA ASP A 13 28.95 -5.20 -1.83
C ASP A 13 29.68 -6.33 -1.09
N ILE A 14 28.95 -7.35 -0.68
CA ILE A 14 29.49 -8.53 0.02
C ILE A 14 29.31 -9.76 -0.86
N ASP A 15 30.43 -10.36 -1.25
CA ASP A 15 30.49 -11.62 -2.00
C ASP A 15 31.23 -12.70 -1.20
N ALA A 16 30.48 -13.65 -0.66
CA ALA A 16 31.04 -14.91 -0.14
C ALA A 16 30.92 -15.98 -1.23
N VAL A 17 32.05 -16.53 -1.70
CA VAL A 17 32.05 -17.53 -2.79
C VAL A 17 32.90 -18.75 -2.45
N ILE A 18 32.31 -19.93 -2.56
CA ILE A 18 33.02 -21.21 -2.76
C ILE A 18 32.91 -21.51 -4.25
N SER A 19 34.04 -21.66 -4.94
CA SER A 19 34.03 -21.90 -6.38
C SER A 19 35.13 -22.87 -6.80
N ASN A 20 34.81 -23.80 -7.70
CA ASN A 20 35.76 -24.78 -8.25
C ASN A 20 36.49 -25.57 -7.15
N ALA A 21 35.77 -25.93 -6.08
CA ALA A 21 36.33 -26.57 -4.91
C ALA A 21 35.90 -28.03 -4.81
N ASP A 22 36.81 -28.89 -4.34
CA ASP A 22 36.55 -30.26 -3.93
C ASP A 22 36.77 -30.35 -2.41
N ILE A 23 35.68 -30.47 -1.65
CA ILE A 23 35.66 -30.37 -0.19
C ILE A 23 35.12 -31.67 0.41
N ASP A 24 36.01 -32.44 1.04
CA ASP A 24 35.67 -33.65 1.80
C ASP A 24 35.67 -33.36 3.31
N ILE A 25 34.50 -33.51 3.95
CA ILE A 25 34.29 -33.16 5.36
C ILE A 25 34.11 -34.43 6.18
N ALA A 26 35.22 -34.89 6.76
CA ALA A 26 35.20 -36.09 7.60
C ALA A 26 34.40 -35.92 8.90
N THR A 27 34.37 -34.72 9.47
CA THR A 27 33.64 -34.35 10.70
C THR A 27 33.35 -32.85 10.69
N GLY A 28 32.18 -32.41 11.17
CA GLY A 28 31.79 -30.99 11.16
C GLY A 28 30.88 -30.63 9.98
N LYS A 29 30.48 -29.35 9.89
CA LYS A 29 29.48 -28.84 8.93
C LYS A 29 30.02 -27.76 8.00
N VAL A 30 29.40 -27.57 6.83
CA VAL A 30 29.64 -26.42 5.95
C VAL A 30 28.78 -25.26 6.41
N ARG A 31 29.39 -24.10 6.64
CA ARG A 31 28.66 -22.85 6.81
C ARG A 31 29.26 -21.78 5.92
N HIS A 32 28.49 -21.37 4.92
CA HIS A 32 28.84 -20.36 3.94
C HIS A 32 27.83 -19.21 4.03
N GLN A 33 28.29 -18.00 4.33
CA GLN A 33 27.37 -16.93 4.69
C GLN A 33 27.89 -15.53 4.39
N ALA A 34 27.00 -14.67 3.93
CA ALA A 34 27.18 -13.25 3.70
C ALA A 34 26.13 -12.48 4.51
N ASN A 35 26.57 -11.52 5.34
CA ASN A 35 25.69 -10.73 6.20
C ASN A 35 26.02 -9.25 6.02
N SER A 36 25.02 -8.41 5.75
CA SER A 36 25.14 -6.96 5.69
C SER A 36 24.14 -6.31 6.65
N ASP A 37 24.55 -5.21 7.28
CA ASP A 37 23.75 -4.40 8.20
C ASP A 37 24.12 -2.93 7.96
N ALA A 38 23.13 -2.09 7.67
CA ALA A 38 23.30 -0.65 7.54
C ALA A 38 22.22 0.13 8.29
N ASN A 39 22.66 1.09 9.10
CA ASN A 39 21.78 1.95 9.87
C ASN A 39 22.11 3.42 9.59
N ILE A 40 21.10 4.21 9.22
CA ILE A 40 21.21 5.67 9.10
C ILE A 40 20.27 6.34 10.10
N LEU A 41 20.82 7.20 10.95
CA LEU A 41 20.05 8.17 11.72
C LEU A 41 20.36 9.59 11.21
N SER A 42 19.42 10.19 10.49
CA SER A 42 19.55 11.54 9.96
C SER A 42 18.62 12.53 10.65
N VAL A 43 19.17 13.66 11.10
CA VAL A 43 18.41 14.73 11.73
C VAL A 43 18.77 16.08 11.10
N ALA A 44 17.81 16.73 10.45
CA ALA A 44 17.98 18.04 9.84
C ALA A 44 16.98 19.05 10.42
N ILE A 45 17.48 20.14 11.01
CA ILE A 45 16.64 21.17 11.64
C ILE A 45 16.99 22.55 11.11
N GLY A 46 16.03 23.24 10.49
CA GLY A 46 16.18 24.61 9.99
C GLY A 46 15.21 25.55 10.69
N ALA A 47 15.68 26.66 11.28
CA ALA A 47 14.79 27.59 11.99
C ALA A 47 14.93 29.03 11.49
N GLY A 48 13.79 29.71 11.33
CA GLY A 48 13.72 31.11 10.93
C GLY A 48 12.95 31.95 11.94
N VAL A 49 13.50 33.10 12.36
CA VAL A 49 12.76 34.10 13.14
C VAL A 49 12.99 35.50 12.57
N SER A 50 11.91 36.26 12.39
CA SER A 50 11.94 37.70 12.13
C SER A 50 11.00 38.40 13.12
N LYS A 51 11.49 39.41 13.83
CA LYS A 51 10.69 40.16 14.79
C LYS A 51 11.07 41.63 14.84
N ASP A 52 10.09 42.52 14.69
CA ASP A 52 10.20 43.94 15.07
C ASP A 52 8.86 44.41 15.66
N THR A 53 8.90 45.03 16.83
CA THR A 53 7.72 45.52 17.55
C THR A 53 7.79 46.99 17.91
N SER A 54 8.94 47.63 17.66
CA SER A 54 9.18 49.05 17.97
C SER A 54 9.94 49.74 16.82
N PRO A 55 9.40 49.71 15.59
CA PRO A 55 10.08 50.24 14.41
C PRO A 55 10.13 51.78 14.43
N ASN A 56 11.22 52.34 13.91
CA ASN A 56 11.41 53.79 13.76
C ASN A 56 10.97 54.32 12.38
N PHE A 57 10.27 53.49 11.60
CA PHE A 57 9.79 53.80 10.26
C PHE A 57 8.29 53.57 10.14
N ASP A 58 7.66 54.31 9.24
CA ASP A 58 6.23 54.16 8.94
C ASP A 58 5.89 52.81 8.29
N THR A 59 6.87 52.11 7.70
CA THR A 59 6.70 50.76 7.13
C THR A 59 7.72 49.80 7.73
N SER A 60 7.25 48.69 8.29
CA SER A 60 8.09 47.56 8.71
C SER A 60 7.88 46.35 7.81
N VAL A 61 8.98 45.70 7.41
CA VAL A 61 8.97 44.50 6.57
C VAL A 61 9.79 43.41 7.27
N GLY A 62 9.15 42.29 7.58
CA GLY A 62 9.77 41.09 8.13
C GLY A 62 9.77 39.94 7.12
N LEU A 63 10.90 39.26 7.01
CA LEU A 63 11.02 38.02 6.26
C LEU A 63 11.70 36.95 7.13
N SER A 64 11.02 35.83 7.30
CA SER A 64 11.51 34.64 7.98
C SER A 64 11.47 33.45 7.03
N VAL A 65 12.57 32.71 6.93
CA VAL A 65 12.66 31.51 6.09
C VAL A 65 13.38 30.42 6.86
N ALA A 66 12.78 29.23 6.87
CA ALA A 66 13.33 27.99 7.38
C ALA A 66 13.33 26.93 6.28
N ALA A 67 14.43 26.21 6.09
CA ALA A 67 14.49 25.06 5.21
C ALA A 67 15.30 23.93 5.85
N ALA A 68 14.86 22.69 5.70
CA ALA A 68 15.60 21.51 6.12
C ALA A 68 15.43 20.40 5.08
N VAL A 69 16.53 19.77 4.68
CA VAL A 69 16.54 18.69 3.68
C VAL A 69 17.42 17.56 4.18
N SER A 70 16.97 16.32 3.99
CA SER A 70 17.76 15.11 4.22
C SER A 70 17.67 14.19 3.01
N TYR A 71 18.81 13.73 2.51
CA TYR A 71 18.90 12.66 1.51
C TYR A 71 19.65 11.49 2.14
N ASN A 72 19.04 10.31 2.16
CA ASN A 72 19.65 9.10 2.72
C ASN A 72 19.55 7.97 1.71
N ASN A 73 20.68 7.34 1.43
CA ASN A 73 20.75 6.24 0.50
C ASN A 73 21.49 5.06 1.13
N VAL A 74 20.93 3.86 0.98
CA VAL A 74 21.53 2.59 1.39
C VAL A 74 21.49 1.64 0.20
N ARG A 75 22.65 1.37 -0.39
CA ARG A 75 22.83 0.34 -1.41
C ARG A 75 23.57 -0.86 -0.81
N MET A 76 22.94 -2.04 -0.78
CA MET A 76 23.56 -3.25 -0.23
C MET A 76 23.31 -4.49 -1.08
N ASN A 77 24.34 -4.96 -1.77
CA ASN A 77 24.31 -6.29 -2.39
C ASN A 77 24.97 -7.32 -1.48
N THR A 78 24.22 -8.34 -1.07
CA THR A 78 24.68 -9.40 -0.18
C THR A 78 24.53 -10.76 -0.86
N ARG A 79 25.66 -11.40 -1.20
CA ARG A 79 25.66 -12.61 -2.01
C ARG A 79 26.49 -13.72 -1.38
N SER A 80 25.89 -14.89 -1.23
CA SER A 80 26.52 -16.12 -0.72
C SER A 80 26.34 -17.23 -1.76
N LYS A 81 27.43 -17.61 -2.43
CA LYS A 81 27.39 -18.52 -3.58
C LYS A 81 28.31 -19.73 -3.42
N VAL A 82 27.82 -20.90 -3.82
CA VAL A 82 28.61 -22.12 -4.04
C VAL A 82 28.48 -22.50 -5.51
N ILE A 83 29.59 -22.54 -6.24
CA ILE A 83 29.58 -22.61 -7.70
C ILE A 83 30.56 -23.69 -8.17
N ASP A 84 30.17 -24.53 -9.13
CA ASP A 84 31.05 -25.51 -9.78
C ASP A 84 31.87 -26.36 -8.79
N SER A 85 31.27 -26.77 -7.68
CA SER A 85 31.99 -27.42 -6.57
C SER A 85 31.45 -28.80 -6.23
N THR A 86 32.32 -29.67 -5.73
CA THR A 86 31.97 -30.97 -5.17
C THR A 86 32.14 -30.92 -3.65
N ILE A 87 31.08 -31.20 -2.90
CA ILE A 87 31.08 -31.17 -1.44
C ILE A 87 30.61 -32.52 -0.93
N THR A 88 31.43 -33.19 -0.13
CA THR A 88 31.05 -34.43 0.56
C THR A 88 30.82 -34.16 2.05
N LEU A 89 29.61 -34.41 2.53
CA LEU A 89 29.20 -34.27 3.92
C LEU A 89 29.44 -35.56 4.75
N PRO A 90 29.58 -35.46 6.09
CA PRO A 90 29.63 -36.61 7.00
C PRO A 90 28.40 -37.53 6.92
N SER A 91 28.46 -38.73 7.52
CA SER A 91 27.35 -39.70 7.52
C SER A 91 26.01 -39.18 8.09
N HIS A 92 24.89 -39.74 7.61
CA HIS A 92 23.51 -39.30 7.88
C HIS A 92 23.12 -39.08 9.35
N ASP A 93 23.48 -39.92 10.33
CA ASP A 93 22.98 -39.74 11.71
C ASP A 93 23.79 -38.71 12.55
N LEU A 94 24.26 -37.64 11.93
CA LEU A 94 25.06 -36.61 12.58
C LEU A 94 24.49 -35.22 12.29
N ASP A 95 24.22 -34.43 13.34
CA ASP A 95 23.91 -32.99 13.22
C ASP A 95 25.01 -32.20 12.47
N THR A 96 26.21 -32.78 12.37
CA THR A 96 27.31 -32.20 11.61
C THR A 96 27.18 -32.42 10.10
N ALA A 97 26.34 -33.33 9.62
CA ALA A 97 26.11 -33.58 8.19
C ALA A 97 25.24 -32.49 7.53
N ARG A 98 25.60 -31.22 7.78
CA ARG A 98 24.81 -30.04 7.45
C ARG A 98 25.61 -29.10 6.56
N MET A 99 24.93 -28.49 5.60
CA MET A 99 25.42 -27.39 4.80
C MET A 99 24.45 -26.22 4.88
N ASP A 100 24.94 -25.06 5.31
CA ASP A 100 24.20 -23.81 5.34
C ASP A 100 24.81 -22.83 4.31
N VAL A 101 24.02 -22.35 3.34
CA VAL A 101 24.35 -21.24 2.42
C VAL A 101 23.40 -20.09 2.70
N LYS A 102 23.88 -19.01 3.33
CA LYS A 102 23.01 -17.94 3.84
C LYS A 102 23.40 -16.55 3.33
N ALA A 103 22.43 -15.77 2.90
CA ALA A 103 22.57 -14.34 2.64
C ALA A 103 21.56 -13.60 3.53
N HIS A 104 22.03 -12.61 4.28
CA HIS A 104 21.18 -11.82 5.15
C HIS A 104 21.51 -10.33 5.03
N ASN A 105 20.47 -9.51 4.89
CA ASN A 105 20.60 -8.07 4.66
C ASN A 105 19.61 -7.32 5.56
N GLU A 106 20.11 -6.40 6.37
CA GLU A 106 19.29 -5.57 7.27
C GLU A 106 19.60 -4.10 7.02
N SER A 107 18.58 -3.31 6.67
CA SER A 107 18.70 -1.86 6.44
C SER A 107 17.68 -1.08 7.25
N ASP A 108 18.15 -0.10 8.01
CA ASP A 108 17.30 0.83 8.76
C ASP A 108 17.67 2.28 8.42
N ILE A 109 16.68 3.08 8.01
CA ILE A 109 16.80 4.53 7.87
C ILE A 109 15.78 5.23 8.76
N ILE A 110 16.28 5.92 9.79
CA ILE A 110 15.49 6.85 10.60
C ILE A 110 15.85 8.29 10.21
N ALA A 111 14.90 9.02 9.64
CA ALA A 111 15.09 10.39 9.19
C ALA A 111 14.08 11.36 9.85
N VAL A 112 14.60 12.40 10.52
CA VAL A 112 13.79 13.45 11.17
C VAL A 112 14.16 14.82 10.61
N VAL A 113 13.22 15.45 9.91
CA VAL A 113 13.42 16.75 9.24
C VAL A 113 12.41 17.77 9.77
N VAL A 114 12.90 18.89 10.33
CA VAL A 114 12.04 19.88 11.00
C VAL A 114 12.40 21.31 10.59
N ALA A 115 11.43 22.07 10.08
CA ALA A 115 11.63 23.43 9.62
C ALA A 115 10.61 24.43 10.21
N PRO A 116 10.80 25.00 11.42
CA PRO A 116 9.91 26.05 11.92
C PRO A 116 10.32 27.47 11.47
N SER A 117 9.35 28.27 11.01
CA SER A 117 9.53 29.69 10.69
C SER A 117 8.53 30.57 11.44
N ILE A 118 9.01 31.68 11.99
CA ILE A 118 8.19 32.66 12.72
C ILE A 118 8.51 34.08 12.22
N GLY A 119 7.51 34.85 11.84
CA GLY A 119 7.62 36.26 11.45
C GLY A 119 6.60 37.14 12.18
N LEU A 120 7.06 38.06 13.03
CA LEU A 120 6.23 38.91 13.89
C LEU A 120 6.56 40.40 13.68
N GLN A 121 5.66 41.17 13.08
CA GLN A 121 5.90 42.58 12.77
C GLN A 121 4.79 43.45 13.36
N SER A 122 5.12 44.44 14.18
CA SER A 122 4.12 45.36 14.75
C SER A 122 4.64 46.76 15.03
N GLY A 123 3.74 47.73 15.20
CA GLY A 123 4.06 49.06 15.73
C GLY A 123 4.31 50.15 14.67
N SER A 124 4.48 49.79 13.39
CA SER A 124 4.49 50.72 12.26
C SER A 124 3.09 51.05 11.74
N ASN A 125 2.97 52.12 10.94
CA ASN A 125 1.76 52.41 10.19
C ASN A 125 1.43 51.26 9.23
N THR A 126 2.40 50.80 8.44
CA THR A 126 2.28 49.63 7.57
C THR A 126 3.21 48.52 8.06
N THR A 127 2.71 47.29 8.15
CA THR A 127 3.49 46.11 8.51
C THR A 127 3.30 45.02 7.46
N ILE A 128 4.40 44.44 7.00
CA ILE A 128 4.41 43.30 6.09
C ILE A 128 5.26 42.22 6.75
N THR A 129 4.74 41.01 6.89
CA THR A 129 5.52 39.86 7.35
C THR A 129 5.30 38.67 6.43
N LEU A 130 6.38 37.98 6.08
CA LEU A 130 6.36 36.74 5.34
C LEU A 130 7.15 35.69 6.13
N SER A 131 6.54 34.53 6.35
CA SER A 131 7.17 33.37 7.01
C SER A 131 7.05 32.14 6.10
N GLY A 132 8.18 31.66 5.60
CA GLY A 132 8.24 30.46 4.75
C GLY A 132 8.96 29.32 5.45
N SER A 133 8.39 28.13 5.35
CA SER A 133 9.01 26.89 5.77
C SER A 133 8.97 25.85 4.65
N GLY A 134 10.06 25.10 4.49
CA GLY A 134 10.12 23.91 3.64
C GLY A 134 10.93 22.79 4.31
N ALA A 135 10.38 21.59 4.35
CA ALA A 135 11.05 20.39 4.83
C ALA A 135 10.94 19.29 3.79
N SER A 136 12.02 18.55 3.55
CA SER A 136 12.02 17.43 2.60
C SER A 136 12.94 16.30 3.08
N VAL A 137 12.48 15.06 2.93
CA VAL A 137 13.33 13.88 3.04
C VAL A 137 13.17 13.01 1.80
N SER A 138 14.27 12.42 1.35
CA SER A 138 14.29 11.32 0.41
C SER A 138 15.14 10.21 1.02
N ASN A 139 14.56 9.02 1.11
CA ASN A 139 15.20 7.81 1.62
C ASN A 139 15.09 6.71 0.56
N GLU A 140 16.22 6.10 0.25
CA GLU A 140 16.31 5.03 -0.75
C GLU A 140 17.09 3.85 -0.15
N VAL A 141 16.50 2.66 -0.24
CA VAL A 141 17.12 1.38 0.13
C VAL A 141 17.05 0.47 -1.08
N TYR A 142 18.19 0.00 -1.59
CA TYR A 142 18.23 -0.96 -2.69
C TYR A 142 19.41 -1.92 -2.61
N GLY A 143 19.31 -3.03 -3.34
CA GLY A 143 20.35 -4.04 -3.49
C GLY A 143 19.88 -5.47 -3.25
N ASP A 144 20.56 -6.39 -3.93
CA ASP A 144 20.13 -7.78 -4.02
C ASP A 144 20.61 -8.60 -2.82
N THR A 145 19.80 -9.56 -2.39
CA THR A 145 20.16 -10.54 -1.36
C THR A 145 20.06 -11.95 -1.95
N ILE A 146 21.21 -12.57 -2.24
CA ILE A 146 21.27 -13.81 -3.03
C ILE A 146 22.02 -14.91 -2.28
N ALA A 147 21.33 -16.01 -1.98
CA ALA A 147 21.91 -17.28 -1.57
C ALA A 147 21.78 -18.29 -2.72
N GLN A 148 22.89 -18.88 -3.16
CA GLN A 148 22.90 -19.71 -4.37
C GLN A 148 23.82 -20.92 -4.26
N ILE A 149 23.35 -22.06 -4.77
CA ILE A 149 24.17 -23.22 -5.13
C ILE A 149 24.00 -23.42 -6.64
N ASP A 150 25.09 -23.46 -7.39
CA ASP A 150 25.08 -23.48 -8.85
C ASP A 150 26.12 -24.47 -9.40
N GLY A 151 25.75 -25.27 -10.41
CA GLY A 151 26.67 -26.18 -11.09
C GLY A 151 27.39 -27.19 -10.18
N SER A 152 26.83 -27.52 -9.01
CA SER A 152 27.54 -28.20 -7.92
C SER A 152 27.01 -29.60 -7.63
N THR A 153 27.83 -30.43 -6.98
CA THR A 153 27.45 -31.77 -6.52
C THR A 153 27.63 -31.86 -5.01
N ILE A 154 26.57 -32.26 -4.30
CA ILE A 154 26.59 -32.42 -2.84
C ILE A 154 26.23 -33.85 -2.49
N ASP A 155 27.21 -34.61 -2.00
CA ASP A 155 27.07 -36.03 -1.66
C ASP A 155 27.31 -36.26 -0.16
N GLN A 156 26.92 -37.43 0.35
CA GLN A 156 27.14 -37.84 1.73
C GLN A 156 28.01 -39.12 1.81
N ALA A 157 28.98 -39.17 2.74
CA ALA A 157 30.07 -40.16 2.75
C ALA A 157 29.65 -41.64 2.93
N THR A 158 28.43 -41.94 3.41
CA THR A 158 27.86 -43.31 3.39
C THR A 158 26.32 -43.28 3.45
N THR A 159 25.66 -43.77 2.40
CA THR A 159 24.21 -43.93 2.30
C THR A 159 23.83 -45.41 2.45
N VAL A 160 23.54 -45.84 3.69
CA VAL A 160 22.43 -46.80 3.83
C VAL A 160 21.24 -45.88 3.88
N ASN A 161 20.40 -45.83 2.85
CA ASN A 161 19.26 -44.92 2.63
C ASN A 161 18.19 -44.98 3.75
N ALA A 162 18.63 -44.83 4.99
CA ALA A 162 17.83 -44.71 6.18
C ALA A 162 17.60 -43.22 6.40
N LYS A 163 16.38 -42.90 6.85
CA LYS A 163 16.03 -41.55 7.23
C LYS A 163 16.89 -41.10 8.41
N SER A 164 17.36 -39.86 8.35
CA SER A 164 18.05 -39.20 9.46
C SER A 164 17.12 -38.97 10.64
N ASP A 165 17.64 -39.11 11.86
CA ASP A 165 17.00 -38.65 13.11
C ASP A 165 17.61 -37.35 13.65
N ALA A 166 18.56 -36.76 12.91
CA ALA A 166 19.33 -35.56 13.22
C ALA A 166 18.87 -34.35 12.36
N GLU A 167 19.17 -33.12 12.79
CA GLU A 167 18.83 -31.89 12.04
C GLU A 167 19.90 -31.56 10.98
N ASN A 168 20.05 -32.47 10.02
CA ASN A 168 21.04 -32.44 8.95
C ASN A 168 20.40 -32.15 7.58
N GLY A 169 21.21 -31.78 6.60
CA GLY A 169 20.67 -31.35 5.30
C GLY A 169 21.46 -30.28 4.57
N VAL A 170 20.88 -29.80 3.46
CA VAL A 170 21.34 -28.63 2.70
C VAL A 170 20.30 -27.51 2.84
N PHE A 171 20.71 -26.38 3.37
CA PHE A 171 19.84 -25.23 3.64
C PHE A 171 20.37 -24.01 2.89
N VAL A 172 19.59 -23.48 1.94
CA VAL A 172 19.87 -22.26 1.19
C VAL A 172 18.88 -21.20 1.64
N LYS A 173 19.35 -20.13 2.29
CA LYS A 173 18.47 -19.09 2.85
C LYS A 173 18.90 -17.69 2.43
N ALA A 174 17.96 -16.92 1.90
CA ALA A 174 18.08 -15.48 1.67
C ALA A 174 17.02 -14.76 2.51
N ASP A 175 17.43 -13.73 3.24
CA ASP A 175 16.54 -12.95 4.11
C ASP A 175 16.93 -11.48 4.04
N ALA A 176 15.97 -10.61 3.73
CA ALA A 176 16.17 -9.17 3.73
C ALA A 176 15.11 -8.46 4.58
N ASP A 177 15.58 -7.61 5.49
CA ASP A 177 14.76 -6.77 6.36
C ASP A 177 15.08 -5.29 6.09
N GLY A 178 14.10 -4.53 5.65
CA GLY A 178 14.24 -3.11 5.34
C GLY A 178 13.21 -2.26 6.06
N ASP A 179 13.67 -1.30 6.84
CA ASP A 179 12.84 -0.33 7.55
C ASP A 179 13.24 1.10 7.15
N ILE A 180 12.25 1.90 6.72
CA ILE A 180 12.38 3.34 6.58
C ILE A 180 11.37 4.04 7.48
N SER A 181 11.86 4.80 8.46
CA SER A 181 11.08 5.69 9.30
C SER A 181 11.36 7.16 8.99
N ALA A 182 10.41 7.84 8.35
CA ALA A 182 10.51 9.23 7.96
C ALA A 182 9.54 10.13 8.75
N THR A 183 10.06 11.16 9.42
CA THR A 183 9.26 12.20 10.07
C THR A 183 9.63 13.57 9.54
N VAL A 184 8.69 14.25 8.88
CA VAL A 184 8.92 15.55 8.23
C VAL A 184 7.92 16.58 8.74
N VAL A 185 8.43 17.68 9.30
CA VAL A 185 7.60 18.75 9.88
C VAL A 185 8.01 20.11 9.33
N SER A 186 7.06 20.82 8.71
CA SER A 186 7.20 22.22 8.31
C SER A 186 6.14 23.04 9.04
N ALA A 187 6.56 24.15 9.64
CA ALA A 187 5.64 25.04 10.34
C ALA A 187 5.96 26.50 10.03
N SER A 188 4.93 27.29 9.76
CA SER A 188 5.06 28.74 9.58
C SER A 188 4.06 29.52 10.41
N ILE A 189 4.53 30.60 11.05
CA ILE A 189 3.69 31.55 11.77
C ILE A 189 4.04 32.95 11.31
N ALA A 190 3.06 33.68 10.80
CA ALA A 190 3.17 35.05 10.33
C ALA A 190 2.15 35.94 11.05
N TRP A 191 2.59 37.01 11.71
CA TRP A 191 1.73 38.03 12.29
C TRP A 191 2.18 39.45 11.95
N ALA A 192 1.25 40.26 11.43
CA ALA A 192 1.47 41.67 11.07
C ALA A 192 0.45 42.58 11.78
N GLY A 193 0.92 43.43 12.69
CA GLY A 193 0.12 44.39 13.47
C GLY A 193 0.39 45.85 13.14
N ALA A 194 -0.40 46.41 12.22
CA ALA A 194 -0.33 47.80 11.79
C ALA A 194 -1.11 48.74 12.74
N THR A 195 -0.58 49.94 12.99
CA THR A 195 -1.23 50.93 13.88
C THR A 195 -2.25 51.80 13.17
N SER A 196 -2.04 52.17 11.90
CA SER A 196 -2.93 53.07 11.14
C SER A 196 -3.03 52.78 9.63
N GLY A 197 -2.08 52.03 9.06
CA GLY A 197 -1.99 51.65 7.64
C GLY A 197 -2.28 50.16 7.39
N THR A 198 -1.56 49.53 6.48
CA THR A 198 -1.89 48.14 6.05
C THR A 198 -1.09 47.10 6.85
N GLY A 199 -1.76 46.07 7.37
CA GLY A 199 -1.13 44.90 8.00
C GLY A 199 -1.22 43.68 7.09
N VAL A 200 -0.11 43.21 6.53
CA VAL A 200 -0.04 42.06 5.61
C VAL A 200 0.78 40.94 6.22
N SER A 201 0.20 39.76 6.31
CA SER A 201 0.89 38.53 6.74
C SER A 201 0.76 37.44 5.69
N GLY A 202 1.87 36.74 5.44
CA GLY A 202 1.94 35.56 4.57
C GLY A 202 2.68 34.43 5.26
N GLY A 203 2.06 33.26 5.35
CA GLY A 203 2.65 32.01 5.85
C GLY A 203 2.62 30.92 4.78
N ILE A 204 3.70 30.16 4.66
CA ILE A 204 3.77 28.97 3.79
C ILE A 204 4.42 27.82 4.59
N GLY A 205 3.78 26.65 4.62
CA GLY A 205 4.41 25.38 5.04
C GLY A 205 4.41 24.37 3.89
N VAL A 206 5.49 23.64 3.69
CA VAL A 206 5.56 22.54 2.71
C VAL A 206 6.40 21.41 3.33
N SER A 207 5.88 20.19 3.42
CA SER A 207 6.61 19.00 3.87
C SER A 207 6.48 17.86 2.87
N LEU A 208 7.60 17.28 2.44
CA LEU A 208 7.67 16.21 1.44
C LEU A 208 8.47 15.03 2.01
N ALA A 209 7.97 13.81 1.85
CA ALA A 209 8.74 12.59 2.10
C ALA A 209 8.63 11.67 0.89
N GLU A 210 9.77 11.22 0.40
CA GLU A 210 9.85 10.20 -0.65
C GLU A 210 10.67 9.03 -0.09
N ASN A 211 10.09 7.84 -0.02
CA ASN A 211 10.72 6.66 0.56
C ASN A 211 10.59 5.48 -0.40
N TYR A 212 11.70 4.90 -0.78
CA TYR A 212 11.75 3.80 -1.74
C TYR A 212 12.53 2.64 -1.14
N ILE A 213 11.93 1.45 -1.15
CA ILE A 213 12.60 0.18 -0.90
C ILE A 213 12.51 -0.66 -2.16
N GLY A 214 13.66 -0.91 -2.79
CA GLY A 214 13.78 -1.78 -3.97
C GLY A 214 13.27 -1.24 -5.29
N ASP A 215 12.70 -0.03 -5.33
CA ASP A 215 12.36 0.67 -6.56
C ASP A 215 13.55 1.49 -7.09
N ASP A 216 14.45 0.87 -7.87
CA ASP A 216 15.51 1.58 -8.63
C ASP A 216 15.00 1.92 -10.03
N ASN A 217 14.34 3.07 -10.15
CA ASN A 217 13.79 3.55 -11.42
C ASN A 217 12.88 2.51 -12.11
N GLY A 218 12.06 1.79 -11.34
CA GLY A 218 11.17 0.73 -11.82
C GLY A 218 11.84 -0.64 -12.01
N THR A 219 12.97 -0.91 -11.34
CA THR A 219 13.59 -2.24 -11.25
C THR A 219 13.56 -2.71 -9.80
N ALA A 220 12.95 -3.87 -9.54
CA ALA A 220 12.83 -4.48 -8.22
C ALA A 220 14.18 -4.97 -7.65
N ASN A 221 14.33 -4.98 -6.33
CA ASN A 221 15.42 -5.72 -5.69
C ASN A 221 15.14 -7.22 -5.75
N ALA A 222 16.18 -8.02 -6.01
CA ALA A 222 16.06 -9.47 -5.97
C ALA A 222 16.43 -10.03 -4.59
N ILE A 223 15.52 -10.80 -3.99
CA ILE A 223 15.78 -11.63 -2.80
C ILE A 223 15.64 -13.09 -3.22
N SER A 224 16.75 -13.81 -3.27
CA SER A 224 16.81 -15.10 -3.99
C SER A 224 17.51 -16.19 -3.19
N ALA A 225 16.85 -17.32 -2.98
CA ALA A 225 17.43 -18.54 -2.41
C ALA A 225 17.26 -19.70 -3.39
N ILE A 226 18.28 -19.99 -4.20
CA ILE A 226 18.13 -20.91 -5.34
C ILE A 226 19.23 -21.97 -5.39
N ILE A 227 18.84 -23.21 -5.71
CA ILE A 227 19.71 -24.28 -6.17
C ILE A 227 19.52 -24.39 -7.70
N THR A 228 20.58 -24.25 -8.48
CA THR A 228 20.55 -24.31 -9.95
C THR A 228 21.57 -25.32 -10.46
N ASP A 229 21.22 -26.09 -11.49
CA ASP A 229 22.12 -26.99 -12.23
C ASP A 229 22.99 -27.88 -11.31
N SER A 230 22.40 -28.33 -10.19
CA SER A 230 23.11 -29.02 -9.11
C SER A 230 22.45 -30.34 -8.76
N SER A 231 23.26 -31.34 -8.43
CA SER A 231 22.79 -32.65 -7.97
C SER A 231 23.10 -32.83 -6.49
N ILE A 232 22.12 -33.35 -5.73
CA ILE A 232 22.22 -33.51 -4.28
C ILE A 232 21.77 -34.92 -3.91
N ASP A 233 22.61 -35.66 -3.19
CA ASP A 233 22.30 -37.00 -2.64
C ASP A 233 22.72 -37.04 -1.17
N ILE A 234 21.75 -36.78 -0.28
CA ILE A 234 21.94 -36.73 1.17
C ILE A 234 20.77 -37.41 1.91
N SER A 235 21.03 -37.87 3.12
CA SER A 235 19.97 -38.03 4.14
C SER A 235 19.81 -36.74 4.93
N GLY A 236 18.58 -36.40 5.34
CA GLY A 236 18.20 -35.10 5.90
C GLY A 236 17.42 -34.23 4.92
N ASP A 237 17.22 -32.95 5.25
CA ASP A 237 16.36 -32.06 4.49
C ASP A 237 17.13 -31.30 3.38
N VAL A 238 16.45 -31.00 2.28
CA VAL A 238 16.87 -29.96 1.34
C VAL A 238 15.86 -28.83 1.40
N ASP A 239 16.31 -27.65 1.80
CA ASP A 239 15.46 -26.49 2.09
C ASP A 239 15.99 -25.24 1.39
N THR A 240 15.16 -24.62 0.55
CA THR A 240 15.39 -23.28 0.01
C THR A 240 14.36 -22.31 0.58
N TYR A 241 14.83 -21.24 1.21
CA TYR A 241 13.97 -20.28 1.91
C TYR A 241 14.36 -18.83 1.56
N ALA A 242 13.48 -18.11 0.87
CA ALA A 242 13.63 -16.69 0.59
C ALA A 242 12.58 -15.88 1.37
N GLU A 243 13.01 -14.91 2.18
CA GLU A 243 12.11 -14.04 2.94
C GLU A 243 12.44 -12.56 2.76
N SER A 244 11.40 -11.78 2.48
CA SER A 244 11.40 -10.32 2.43
C SER A 244 10.51 -9.77 3.54
N LYS A 245 11.05 -8.86 4.34
CA LYS A 245 10.31 -8.03 5.30
C LYS A 245 10.62 -6.58 5.01
N GLN A 246 9.66 -5.83 4.49
CA GLN A 246 9.85 -4.42 4.16
C GLN A 246 8.82 -3.55 4.88
N GLU A 247 9.26 -2.48 5.51
CA GLU A 247 8.43 -1.52 6.21
C GLU A 247 8.80 -0.08 5.84
N ILE A 248 7.80 0.71 5.48
CA ILE A 248 7.93 2.17 5.37
C ILE A 248 6.92 2.84 6.29
N THR A 249 7.41 3.62 7.24
CA THR A 249 6.59 4.52 8.06
C THR A 249 6.90 5.98 7.73
N ALA A 250 5.90 6.71 7.20
CA ALA A 250 6.03 8.12 6.81
C ALA A 250 5.04 9.01 7.57
N ASN A 251 5.56 9.93 8.39
CA ASN A 251 4.78 10.94 9.11
C ASN A 251 5.10 12.35 8.57
N VAL A 252 4.20 12.93 7.77
CA VAL A 252 4.43 14.20 7.07
C VAL A 252 3.44 15.26 7.52
N ILE A 253 3.93 16.29 8.20
CA ILE A 253 3.12 17.33 8.80
C ILE A 253 3.54 18.69 8.24
N ALA A 254 2.59 19.45 7.72
CA ALA A 254 2.78 20.84 7.39
C ALA A 254 1.71 21.69 8.08
N ALA A 255 2.15 22.81 8.66
CA ALA A 255 1.31 23.75 9.36
C ALA A 255 1.61 25.20 8.94
N SER A 256 0.58 26.01 8.75
CA SER A 256 0.74 27.44 8.49
C SER A 256 -0.30 28.29 9.22
N VAL A 257 0.15 29.42 9.75
CA VAL A 257 -0.68 30.44 10.39
C VAL A 257 -0.32 31.81 9.86
N ALA A 258 -1.30 32.59 9.39
CA ALA A 258 -1.12 33.98 8.96
C ALA A 258 -2.18 34.90 9.59
N ILE A 259 -1.74 35.90 10.36
CA ILE A 259 -2.60 36.84 11.07
C ILE A 259 -2.27 38.29 10.71
N GLY A 260 -3.19 38.99 10.04
CA GLY A 260 -3.08 40.42 9.74
C GLY A 260 -4.01 41.26 10.62
N THR A 261 -3.49 42.32 11.24
CA THR A 261 -4.31 43.26 12.03
C THR A 261 -4.00 44.71 11.70
N SER A 262 -5.01 45.56 11.65
CA SER A 262 -4.86 47.01 11.52
C SER A 262 -5.90 47.78 12.33
N THR A 263 -5.56 48.95 12.88
CA THR A 263 -6.56 49.83 13.50
C THR A 263 -7.36 50.58 12.45
N ASP A 264 -6.70 51.23 11.49
CA ASP A 264 -7.35 52.16 10.55
C ASP A 264 -7.24 51.79 9.05
N GLY A 265 -6.41 50.81 8.70
CA GLY A 265 -6.18 50.40 7.31
C GLY A 265 -6.53 48.93 7.04
N VAL A 266 -6.11 48.43 5.88
CA VAL A 266 -6.49 47.08 5.43
C VAL A 266 -5.69 46.00 6.16
N ALA A 267 -6.34 44.89 6.50
CA ALA A 267 -5.69 43.71 7.07
C ALA A 267 -5.69 42.54 6.07
N VAL A 268 -4.55 41.89 5.87
CA VAL A 268 -4.39 40.76 4.95
C VAL A 268 -3.68 39.59 5.65
N GLY A 269 -4.25 38.40 5.55
CA GLY A 269 -3.67 37.15 6.05
C GLY A 269 -3.75 36.06 5.00
N LEU A 270 -2.60 35.57 4.55
CA LEU A 270 -2.50 34.53 3.52
C LEU A 270 -1.73 33.35 4.10
N SER A 271 -2.38 32.20 4.27
CA SER A 271 -1.77 30.96 4.76
C SER A 271 -1.86 29.89 3.68
N GLY A 272 -0.72 29.34 3.30
CA GLY A 272 -0.61 28.17 2.43
C GLY A 272 0.04 27.02 3.18
N VAL A 273 -0.38 25.79 2.87
CA VAL A 273 0.25 24.60 3.43
C VAL A 273 0.26 23.47 2.39
N GLY A 274 1.20 22.54 2.48
CA GLY A 274 1.21 21.31 1.68
C GLY A 274 2.00 20.20 2.35
N SER A 275 1.43 19.00 2.37
CA SER A 275 2.07 17.80 2.90
C SER A 275 1.91 16.68 1.89
N ASP A 276 3.00 16.02 1.50
CA ASP A 276 3.04 14.98 0.48
C ASP A 276 3.96 13.83 0.95
N ALA A 277 3.48 12.60 0.84
CA ALA A 277 4.27 11.41 1.12
C ALA A 277 4.13 10.45 -0.06
N LYS A 278 5.26 10.00 -0.59
CA LYS A 278 5.37 8.99 -1.64
C LYS A 278 6.18 7.84 -1.12
N ASN A 279 5.59 6.66 -1.10
CA ASN A 279 6.22 5.46 -0.57
C ASN A 279 6.07 4.33 -1.60
N SER A 280 7.16 3.63 -1.89
CA SER A 280 7.17 2.52 -2.84
C SER A 280 7.98 1.37 -2.28
N ILE A 281 7.43 0.16 -2.35
CA ILE A 281 8.13 -1.09 -2.08
C ILE A 281 8.04 -1.93 -3.35
N MET A 282 9.18 -2.30 -3.94
CA MET A 282 9.24 -3.11 -5.15
C MET A 282 10.28 -4.22 -5.00
N ILE A 283 9.83 -5.46 -4.83
CA ILE A 283 10.66 -6.60 -4.45
C ILE A 283 10.28 -7.87 -5.21
N ASP A 284 11.31 -8.54 -5.76
CA ASP A 284 11.19 -9.88 -6.33
C ASP A 284 11.78 -10.92 -5.36
N THR A 285 10.91 -11.69 -4.69
CA THR A 285 11.31 -12.77 -3.78
C THR A 285 11.21 -14.11 -4.48
N THR A 286 12.34 -14.78 -4.72
CA THR A 286 12.38 -16.08 -5.40
C THR A 286 13.07 -17.16 -4.56
N SER A 287 12.40 -18.29 -4.37
CA SER A 287 12.97 -19.52 -3.82
C SER A 287 12.84 -20.64 -4.84
N GLY A 288 13.87 -21.47 -5.02
CA GLY A 288 13.71 -22.57 -5.96
C GLY A 288 14.82 -23.58 -6.10
N ILE A 289 14.45 -24.68 -6.76
CA ILE A 289 15.34 -25.74 -7.22
C ILE A 289 15.15 -25.85 -8.73
N THR A 290 16.17 -25.55 -9.50
CA THR A 290 16.07 -25.34 -10.95
C THR A 290 17.19 -26.03 -11.70
N ALA A 291 16.96 -26.31 -12.97
CA ALA A 291 18.04 -26.59 -13.90
C ALA A 291 17.74 -26.05 -15.29
N VAL A 292 18.77 -25.61 -16.00
CA VAL A 292 18.73 -25.27 -17.42
C VAL A 292 18.85 -26.52 -18.27
N GLU A 293 19.65 -27.50 -17.85
CA GLU A 293 19.81 -28.78 -18.52
C GLU A 293 19.06 -29.90 -17.77
N ALA A 294 18.51 -30.88 -18.48
CA ALA A 294 17.93 -32.05 -17.84
C ALA A 294 19.02 -32.94 -17.21
N ASN A 295 18.63 -33.87 -16.33
CA ASN A 295 19.46 -34.85 -15.60
C ASN A 295 20.08 -34.38 -14.27
N HIS A 296 19.53 -33.35 -13.64
CA HIS A 296 19.83 -33.04 -12.25
C HIS A 296 18.84 -33.75 -11.33
N VAL A 297 19.36 -34.33 -10.24
CA VAL A 297 18.58 -35.13 -9.29
C VAL A 297 18.83 -34.60 -7.88
N VAL A 298 17.75 -34.39 -7.13
CA VAL A 298 17.79 -34.06 -5.69
C VAL A 298 17.13 -35.19 -4.90
N LYS A 299 17.92 -35.83 -4.03
CA LYS A 299 17.49 -36.86 -3.09
C LYS A 299 17.75 -36.41 -1.67
N ALA A 300 16.70 -36.49 -0.85
CA ALA A 300 16.66 -36.01 0.52
C ALA A 300 15.54 -36.72 1.28
N ASP A 301 15.57 -36.68 2.62
CA ASP A 301 14.48 -37.16 3.46
C ASP A 301 13.24 -36.29 3.35
N ASN A 302 13.38 -34.97 3.19
CA ASN A 302 12.29 -34.04 2.85
C ASN A 302 12.81 -32.91 1.98
N ILE A 303 11.92 -32.28 1.20
CA ILE A 303 12.24 -31.15 0.32
C ILE A 303 11.27 -30.01 0.59
N SER A 304 11.80 -28.82 0.87
CA SER A 304 11.05 -27.60 1.11
C SER A 304 11.58 -26.48 0.22
N VAL A 305 10.66 -25.79 -0.47
CA VAL A 305 10.92 -24.59 -1.26
C VAL A 305 9.92 -23.55 -0.82
N GLU A 306 10.36 -22.55 -0.05
CA GLU A 306 9.50 -21.53 0.50
C GLU A 306 9.97 -20.12 0.11
N ALA A 307 9.04 -19.32 -0.43
CA ALA A 307 9.21 -17.90 -0.70
C ALA A 307 8.16 -17.10 0.07
N LYS A 308 8.59 -16.05 0.78
CA LYS A 308 7.71 -15.26 1.63
C LYS A 308 8.01 -13.78 1.52
N ASP A 309 6.99 -12.99 1.23
CA ASP A 309 7.06 -11.53 1.27
C ASP A 309 6.07 -10.96 2.30
N THR A 310 6.56 -10.04 3.13
CA THR A 310 5.75 -9.26 4.06
C THR A 310 6.14 -7.80 3.91
N SER A 311 5.29 -7.04 3.23
CA SER A 311 5.56 -5.65 2.88
C SER A 311 4.49 -4.73 3.45
N SER A 312 4.90 -3.67 4.13
CA SER A 312 3.97 -2.75 4.78
C SER A 312 4.34 -1.28 4.58
N ILE A 313 3.34 -0.48 4.26
CA ILE A 313 3.45 0.98 4.19
C ILE A 313 2.45 1.61 5.15
N THR A 314 2.94 2.39 6.10
CA THR A 314 2.13 3.24 6.98
C THR A 314 2.42 4.71 6.69
N SER A 315 1.46 5.42 6.10
CA SER A 315 1.59 6.82 5.70
C SER A 315 0.57 7.69 6.42
N ALA A 316 1.04 8.68 7.19
CA ALA A 316 0.22 9.64 7.91
C ALA A 316 0.59 11.07 7.50
N VAL A 317 -0.29 11.70 6.72
CA VAL A 317 -0.06 13.01 6.11
C VAL A 317 -1.07 14.03 6.64
N VAL A 318 -0.58 15.14 7.19
CA VAL A 318 -1.42 16.19 7.78
C VAL A 318 -1.05 17.57 7.22
N GLY A 319 -2.01 18.25 6.61
CA GLY A 319 -1.87 19.61 6.12
C GLY A 319 -2.84 20.57 6.80
N ALA A 320 -2.35 21.46 7.67
CA ALA A 320 -3.19 22.38 8.44
C ALA A 320 -2.87 23.86 8.16
N SER A 321 -3.89 24.64 7.81
CA SER A 321 -3.73 26.08 7.53
C SER A 321 -4.72 26.93 8.32
N ILE A 322 -4.25 28.09 8.80
CA ILE A 322 -5.07 29.07 9.51
C ILE A 322 -4.75 30.49 8.99
N ALA A 323 -5.78 31.22 8.57
CA ALA A 323 -5.70 32.64 8.27
C ALA A 323 -6.66 33.46 9.14
N GLY A 324 -6.16 34.54 9.75
CA GLY A 324 -6.95 35.42 10.62
C GLY A 324 -6.74 36.89 10.26
N THR A 325 -7.82 37.68 10.24
CA THR A 325 -7.70 39.13 10.02
C THR A 325 -8.62 39.98 10.88
N PHE A 326 -8.15 41.17 11.25
CA PHE A 326 -8.94 42.19 11.98
C PHE A 326 -8.59 43.61 11.51
N SER A 327 -9.60 44.37 11.10
CA SER A 327 -9.53 45.81 10.85
C SER A 327 -10.70 46.53 11.54
N ALA A 328 -10.46 47.62 12.27
CA ALA A 328 -11.53 48.29 12.99
C ALA A 328 -12.39 49.21 12.10
N SER A 329 -11.81 49.80 11.05
CA SER A 329 -12.49 50.81 10.21
C SER A 329 -12.29 50.63 8.69
N SER A 330 -11.51 49.63 8.25
CA SER A 330 -11.16 49.38 6.85
C SER A 330 -11.41 47.90 6.47
N GLY A 331 -11.06 47.49 5.24
CA GLY A 331 -11.30 46.12 4.77
C GLY A 331 -10.36 45.05 5.34
N SER A 332 -10.75 43.77 5.24
CA SER A 332 -9.93 42.61 5.61
C SER A 332 -10.00 41.48 4.57
N VAL A 333 -8.88 40.78 4.36
CA VAL A 333 -8.77 39.64 3.44
C VAL A 333 -8.04 38.47 4.11
N ALA A 334 -8.68 37.31 4.24
CA ALA A 334 -8.07 36.07 4.72
C ALA A 334 -8.15 34.97 3.66
N LEU A 335 -7.04 34.29 3.38
CA LEU A 335 -6.96 33.10 2.53
C LEU A 335 -6.22 32.00 3.27
N SER A 336 -6.82 30.81 3.35
CA SER A 336 -6.22 29.63 3.97
C SER A 336 -6.31 28.44 3.02
N ILE A 337 -5.23 27.71 2.78
CA ILE A 337 -5.24 26.48 1.95
C ILE A 337 -4.52 25.34 2.68
N GLY A 338 -5.25 24.26 2.94
CA GLY A 338 -4.85 22.99 3.52
C GLY A 338 -4.67 21.92 2.44
N VAL A 339 -3.51 21.27 2.33
CA VAL A 339 -3.32 20.14 1.38
C VAL A 339 -2.58 18.99 2.06
N ALA A 340 -3.08 17.76 1.88
CA ALA A 340 -2.44 16.51 2.30
C ALA A 340 -2.56 15.47 1.18
N LEU A 341 -1.45 14.85 0.77
CA LEU A 341 -1.36 13.88 -0.31
C LEU A 341 -0.54 12.67 0.15
N ALA A 342 -1.06 11.47 -0.03
CA ALA A 342 -0.37 10.22 0.25
C ALA A 342 -0.44 9.32 -0.99
N GLU A 343 0.70 8.87 -1.49
CA GLU A 343 0.82 7.94 -2.61
C GLU A 343 1.66 6.75 -2.13
N ASN A 344 1.09 5.55 -2.17
CA ASN A 344 1.71 4.35 -1.65
C ASN A 344 1.56 3.23 -2.68
N ASP A 345 2.65 2.57 -3.02
CA ASP A 345 2.69 1.49 -4.00
C ASP A 345 3.47 0.31 -3.43
N ILE A 346 2.91 -0.90 -3.58
CA ILE A 346 3.61 -2.16 -3.30
C ILE A 346 3.48 -3.00 -4.57
N ASP A 347 4.61 -3.30 -5.21
CA ASP A 347 4.67 -4.12 -6.42
C ASP A 347 5.67 -5.25 -6.21
N ASN A 348 5.18 -6.41 -5.78
CA ASN A 348 6.04 -7.51 -5.33
C ASN A 348 5.67 -8.83 -6.00
N ASP A 349 6.68 -9.49 -6.57
CA ASP A 349 6.57 -10.86 -7.05
C ASP A 349 7.17 -11.84 -6.03
N THR A 350 6.41 -12.86 -5.66
CA THR A 350 6.83 -13.91 -4.72
C THR A 350 6.70 -15.27 -5.37
N VAL A 351 7.82 -15.91 -5.69
CA VAL A 351 7.88 -17.11 -6.51
C VAL A 351 8.61 -18.25 -5.79
N ALA A 352 7.95 -19.38 -5.62
CA ALA A 352 8.51 -20.65 -5.16
C ALA A 352 8.44 -21.68 -6.30
N LEU A 353 9.55 -22.28 -6.71
CA LEU A 353 9.55 -23.20 -7.84
C LEU A 353 10.48 -24.41 -7.73
N ILE A 354 10.02 -25.53 -8.31
CA ILE A 354 10.86 -26.65 -8.73
C ILE A 354 10.72 -26.75 -10.23
N ASP A 355 11.80 -26.57 -11.00
CA ASP A 355 11.74 -26.56 -12.46
C ASP A 355 12.87 -27.36 -13.10
N ASN A 356 12.49 -28.31 -13.96
CA ASN A 356 13.41 -29.14 -14.75
C ASN A 356 14.42 -29.94 -13.88
N VAL A 357 13.99 -30.42 -12.71
CA VAL A 357 14.81 -31.22 -11.78
C VAL A 357 14.04 -32.47 -11.34
N ASP A 358 14.69 -33.63 -11.36
CA ASP A 358 14.11 -34.85 -10.82
C ASP A 358 14.26 -34.88 -9.30
N ILE A 359 13.14 -35.11 -8.61
CA ILE A 359 13.08 -35.19 -7.15
C ILE A 359 12.93 -36.66 -6.73
N GLY A 360 13.93 -37.19 -6.03
CA GLY A 360 14.01 -38.59 -5.65
C GLY A 360 14.12 -39.54 -6.86
N ALA A 361 13.92 -40.83 -6.61
CA ALA A 361 13.85 -41.87 -7.62
C ALA A 361 12.85 -42.97 -7.22
N SER A 362 12.49 -43.84 -8.17
CA SER A 362 11.52 -44.92 -7.94
C SER A 362 11.93 -45.90 -6.82
N ASP A 363 13.23 -46.07 -6.60
CA ASP A 363 13.85 -46.93 -5.58
C ASP A 363 14.40 -46.15 -4.38
N ASP A 364 14.31 -44.81 -4.42
CA ASP A 364 14.94 -43.90 -3.47
C ASP A 364 14.12 -42.60 -3.37
N ARG A 365 12.93 -42.71 -2.77
CA ARG A 365 11.90 -41.67 -2.76
C ARG A 365 12.23 -40.63 -1.69
N ALA A 366 12.01 -39.35 -2.00
CA ALA A 366 12.00 -38.30 -1.00
C ALA A 366 10.86 -38.52 0.03
N GLY A 367 10.88 -37.89 1.19
CA GLY A 367 9.72 -37.81 2.08
C GLY A 367 8.72 -36.78 1.59
N ASP A 368 8.37 -35.82 2.43
CA ASP A 368 7.44 -34.76 2.04
C ASP A 368 8.12 -33.79 1.06
N ILE A 369 7.36 -33.32 0.06
CA ILE A 369 7.77 -32.28 -0.88
C ILE A 369 6.81 -31.10 -0.71
N SER A 370 7.35 -29.93 -0.40
CA SER A 370 6.58 -28.71 -0.14
C SER A 370 7.11 -27.55 -0.97
N VAL A 371 6.23 -26.91 -1.74
CA VAL A 371 6.52 -25.69 -2.51
C VAL A 371 5.50 -24.63 -2.12
N ILE A 372 5.94 -23.57 -1.43
CA ILE A 372 5.04 -22.60 -0.80
C ILE A 372 5.48 -21.17 -1.15
N ALA A 373 4.55 -20.38 -1.68
CA ALA A 373 4.72 -18.94 -1.87
C ALA A 373 3.67 -18.18 -1.04
N THR A 374 4.10 -17.22 -0.24
CA THR A 374 3.20 -16.41 0.62
C THR A 374 3.51 -14.93 0.49
N THR A 375 2.50 -14.12 0.15
CA THR A 375 2.61 -12.66 0.10
C THR A 375 1.61 -12.04 1.08
N ASN A 376 2.10 -11.14 1.93
CA ASN A 376 1.28 -10.33 2.83
C ASN A 376 1.65 -8.85 2.66
N ALA A 377 0.96 -8.17 1.75
CA ALA A 377 1.14 -6.74 1.50
C ALA A 377 0.06 -5.94 2.23
N THR A 378 0.46 -4.92 3.01
CA THR A 378 -0.49 -4.05 3.73
C THR A 378 -0.17 -2.58 3.51
N ILE A 379 -1.15 -1.80 3.07
CA ILE A 379 -1.05 -0.33 3.03
C ILE A 379 -2.03 0.26 4.05
N THR A 380 -1.53 1.13 4.92
CA THR A 380 -2.33 1.97 5.82
C THR A 380 -2.06 3.44 5.54
N ALA A 381 -3.02 4.12 4.93
CA ALA A 381 -2.88 5.51 4.49
C ALA A 381 -3.88 6.42 5.20
N THR A 382 -3.37 7.44 5.89
CA THR A 382 -4.15 8.50 6.53
C THR A 382 -3.77 9.84 5.93
N SER A 383 -4.73 10.55 5.33
CA SER A 383 -4.52 11.86 4.71
C SER A 383 -5.53 12.88 5.22
N VAL A 384 -5.06 13.87 5.99
CA VAL A 384 -5.91 14.85 6.67
C VAL A 384 -5.53 16.27 6.31
N ALA A 385 -6.44 16.97 5.62
CA ALA A 385 -6.31 18.38 5.31
C ALA A 385 -7.30 19.23 6.11
N THR A 386 -6.81 20.32 6.72
CA THR A 386 -7.65 21.29 7.42
C THR A 386 -7.32 22.72 7.04
N SER A 387 -8.36 23.55 6.97
CA SER A 387 -8.24 24.95 6.59
C SER A 387 -9.23 25.83 7.33
N PHE A 388 -8.75 26.93 7.90
CA PHE A 388 -9.56 27.83 8.72
C PHE A 388 -9.26 29.30 8.42
N ALA A 389 -10.22 30.04 7.86
CA ALA A 389 -10.07 31.46 7.54
C ALA A 389 -11.10 32.33 8.28
N LEU A 390 -10.66 33.32 9.06
CA LEU A 390 -11.54 34.29 9.73
C LEU A 390 -11.14 35.73 9.43
N GLY A 391 -12.12 36.62 9.28
CA GLY A 391 -11.87 38.04 9.03
C GLY A 391 -12.94 38.97 9.58
N TRP A 392 -12.51 40.08 10.18
CA TRP A 392 -13.35 41.18 10.63
C TRP A 392 -12.88 42.52 10.03
N GLY A 393 -13.78 43.30 9.43
CA GLY A 393 -13.46 44.61 8.84
C GLY A 393 -14.71 45.39 8.40
N ALA A 394 -14.56 46.61 7.88
CA ALA A 394 -15.64 47.30 7.18
C ALA A 394 -16.17 46.43 6.04
N GLY A 395 -15.30 45.93 5.17
CA GLY A 395 -15.60 44.85 4.23
C GLY A 395 -14.66 43.67 4.44
N SER A 396 -15.17 42.44 4.56
CA SER A 396 -14.34 41.24 4.80
C SER A 396 -14.48 40.21 3.68
N ILE A 397 -13.36 39.67 3.20
CA ILE A 397 -13.29 38.53 2.28
C ILE A 397 -12.51 37.41 2.97
N THR A 398 -13.11 36.24 3.12
CA THR A 398 -12.44 35.04 3.60
C THR A 398 -12.63 33.87 2.66
N VAL A 399 -11.54 33.17 2.37
CA VAL A 399 -11.50 31.99 1.51
C VAL A 399 -10.72 30.89 2.23
N SER A 400 -11.30 29.70 2.32
CA SER A 400 -10.60 28.51 2.80
C SER A 400 -10.80 27.31 1.88
N GLY A 401 -9.74 26.52 1.73
CA GLY A 401 -9.73 25.31 0.91
C GLY A 401 -8.97 24.21 1.63
N ALA A 402 -9.54 23.02 1.75
CA ALA A 402 -8.86 21.82 2.23
C ALA A 402 -8.95 20.72 1.16
N GLY A 403 -7.82 20.15 0.77
CA GLY A 403 -7.73 19.04 -0.18
C GLY A 403 -6.93 17.89 0.40
N ALA A 404 -7.54 16.73 0.57
CA ALA A 404 -6.87 15.52 1.02
C ALA A 404 -7.00 14.43 -0.05
N ASN A 405 -5.91 13.73 -0.34
CA ASN A 405 -5.91 12.59 -1.25
C ASN A 405 -5.04 11.45 -0.71
N ALA A 406 -5.49 10.21 -0.94
CA ALA A 406 -4.68 9.00 -0.81
C ALA A 406 -4.80 8.15 -2.09
N VAL A 407 -3.69 7.65 -2.60
CA VAL A 407 -3.64 6.68 -3.71
C VAL A 407 -2.81 5.50 -3.24
N ASN A 408 -3.42 4.31 -3.25
CA ASN A 408 -2.83 3.09 -2.75
C ASN A 408 -2.96 2.00 -3.82
N SER A 409 -1.87 1.31 -4.11
CA SER A 409 -1.81 0.27 -5.13
C SER A 409 -1.02 -0.92 -4.60
N ILE A 410 -1.57 -2.11 -4.78
CA ILE A 410 -0.90 -3.39 -4.54
C ILE A 410 -0.99 -4.21 -5.82
N THR A 411 0.15 -4.52 -6.43
CA THR A 411 0.28 -5.37 -7.62
C THR A 411 1.37 -6.44 -7.43
N GLY A 412 1.45 -7.36 -8.39
CA GLY A 412 2.42 -8.45 -8.41
C GLY A 412 1.80 -9.84 -8.53
N GLU A 413 2.65 -10.86 -8.44
CA GLU A 413 2.29 -12.27 -8.53
C GLU A 413 2.79 -13.08 -7.32
N THR A 414 1.92 -13.90 -6.74
CA THR A 414 2.29 -14.95 -5.78
C THR A 414 2.20 -16.31 -6.47
N LYS A 415 3.33 -16.99 -6.69
CA LYS A 415 3.38 -18.21 -7.48
C LYS A 415 4.13 -19.35 -6.79
N ALA A 416 3.49 -20.51 -6.70
CA ALA A 416 4.12 -21.79 -6.35
C ALA A 416 4.00 -22.76 -7.54
N SER A 417 5.08 -23.40 -7.96
CA SER A 417 5.02 -24.32 -9.11
C SER A 417 6.00 -25.48 -9.08
N ILE A 418 5.57 -26.65 -9.57
CA ILE A 418 6.43 -27.75 -9.99
C ILE A 418 6.31 -27.88 -11.51
N ALA A 419 7.40 -27.66 -12.24
CA ALA A 419 7.41 -27.61 -13.69
C ALA A 419 8.48 -28.54 -14.28
N ASN A 420 8.17 -29.17 -15.43
CA ASN A 420 9.11 -29.99 -16.21
C ASN A 420 9.87 -31.06 -15.39
N SER A 421 9.29 -31.58 -14.31
CA SER A 421 10.00 -32.36 -13.29
C SER A 421 9.34 -33.72 -13.04
N GLN A 422 10.12 -34.71 -12.60
CA GLN A 422 9.59 -35.97 -12.06
C GLN A 422 9.80 -36.00 -10.54
N ALA A 423 8.72 -36.12 -9.77
CA ALA A 423 8.77 -36.16 -8.31
C ALA A 423 8.37 -37.54 -7.76
N TYR A 424 9.26 -38.19 -7.01
CA TYR A 424 9.05 -39.46 -6.33
C TYR A 424 9.06 -39.25 -4.81
N SER A 425 7.88 -39.29 -4.17
CA SER A 425 7.67 -39.02 -2.75
C SER A 425 7.10 -40.23 -1.99
N SER A 426 7.62 -40.50 -0.80
CA SER A 426 7.13 -41.44 0.20
C SER A 426 6.20 -40.77 1.23
N GLY A 427 5.94 -39.48 1.05
CA GLY A 427 5.07 -38.64 1.87
C GLY A 427 4.09 -37.87 1.01
N ASN A 428 3.73 -36.67 1.46
CA ASN A 428 2.81 -35.76 0.78
C ASN A 428 3.56 -34.87 -0.22
N VAL A 429 2.83 -34.39 -1.24
CA VAL A 429 3.30 -33.35 -2.16
C VAL A 429 2.35 -32.16 -2.06
N THR A 430 2.88 -31.00 -1.64
CA THR A 430 2.09 -29.78 -1.42
C THR A 430 2.65 -28.64 -2.27
N VAL A 431 1.77 -27.99 -3.04
CA VAL A 431 2.06 -26.77 -3.78
C VAL A 431 1.05 -25.71 -3.36
N THR A 432 1.50 -24.65 -2.69
CA THR A 432 0.60 -23.65 -2.10
C THR A 432 1.02 -22.23 -2.44
N ALA A 433 0.10 -21.44 -2.99
CA ALA A 433 0.25 -19.99 -3.15
C ALA A 433 -0.79 -19.27 -2.28
N THR A 434 -0.38 -18.28 -1.49
CA THR A 434 -1.27 -17.52 -0.61
C THR A 434 -0.98 -16.03 -0.67
N ASN A 435 -1.99 -15.21 -0.94
CA ASN A 435 -1.87 -13.75 -0.93
C ASN A 435 -2.96 -13.14 -0.03
N THR A 436 -2.56 -12.41 1.01
CA THR A 436 -3.48 -11.79 2.00
C THR A 436 -3.41 -10.26 1.97
N SER A 437 -3.44 -9.66 0.79
CA SER A 437 -3.21 -8.22 0.62
C SER A 437 -4.36 -7.36 1.15
N LYS A 438 -3.99 -6.26 1.84
CA LYS A 438 -4.95 -5.35 2.48
C LYS A 438 -4.62 -3.88 2.28
N VAL A 439 -5.66 -3.06 2.04
CA VAL A 439 -5.56 -1.59 2.01
C VAL A 439 -6.53 -0.98 3.01
N ASN A 440 -6.01 -0.16 3.93
CA ASN A 440 -6.81 0.69 4.82
C ASN A 440 -6.55 2.16 4.47
N ALA A 441 -7.57 2.90 4.06
CA ALA A 441 -7.43 4.30 3.66
C ALA A 441 -8.43 5.20 4.39
N GLU A 442 -7.92 6.17 5.16
CA GLU A 442 -8.73 7.18 5.85
C GLU A 442 -8.35 8.59 5.36
N VAL A 443 -9.28 9.25 4.66
CA VAL A 443 -9.02 10.55 4.02
C VAL A 443 -10.03 11.58 4.51
N ALA A 444 -9.55 12.67 5.11
CA ALA A 444 -10.42 13.72 5.64
C ALA A 444 -10.00 15.13 5.19
N ALA A 445 -10.94 15.92 4.67
CA ALA A 445 -10.70 17.31 4.29
C ALA A 445 -11.74 18.24 4.92
N VAL A 446 -11.32 19.11 5.84
CA VAL A 446 -12.22 20.03 6.56
C VAL A 446 -11.84 21.48 6.33
N SER A 447 -12.80 22.28 5.86
CA SER A 447 -12.59 23.69 5.56
C SER A 447 -13.63 24.58 6.25
N ILE A 448 -13.20 25.70 6.84
CA ILE A 448 -14.09 26.68 7.46
C ILE A 448 -13.70 28.11 7.07
N ALA A 449 -14.66 28.94 6.67
CA ALA A 449 -14.47 30.37 6.37
C ALA A 449 -15.49 31.24 7.12
N GLY A 450 -15.03 32.30 7.78
CA GLY A 450 -15.89 33.24 8.51
C GLY A 450 -15.61 34.70 8.19
N ALA A 451 -16.61 35.47 7.77
CA ALA A 451 -16.44 36.88 7.37
C ALA A 451 -17.42 37.82 8.11
N GLY A 452 -16.92 38.63 9.05
CA GLY A 452 -17.69 39.63 9.80
C GLY A 452 -17.38 41.08 9.41
N GLY A 453 -18.34 42.00 9.56
CA GLY A 453 -18.08 43.42 9.30
C GLY A 453 -19.22 44.43 9.43
N THR A 454 -18.99 45.69 9.00
CA THR A 454 -20.02 46.76 8.98
C THR A 454 -20.64 46.99 7.61
N ASP A 455 -19.89 46.85 6.51
CA ASP A 455 -20.25 47.25 5.14
C ASP A 455 -20.39 46.07 4.17
N GLY A 456 -19.76 44.93 4.44
CA GLY A 456 -19.93 43.70 3.64
C GLY A 456 -19.10 42.52 4.14
N GLY A 457 -19.54 41.30 3.82
CA GLY A 457 -18.81 40.06 4.14
C GLY A 457 -18.97 39.01 3.05
N LEU A 458 -17.86 38.40 2.62
CA LEU A 458 -17.81 37.26 1.71
C LEU A 458 -17.02 36.13 2.37
N GLY A 459 -17.66 34.98 2.62
CA GLY A 459 -16.99 33.75 3.05
C GLY A 459 -17.10 32.66 1.99
N VAL A 460 -15.99 32.01 1.64
CA VAL A 460 -15.95 30.88 0.70
C VAL A 460 -15.18 29.73 1.33
N SER A 461 -15.74 28.54 1.36
CA SER A 461 -15.11 27.32 1.90
C SER A 461 -15.25 26.17 0.92
N VAL A 462 -14.17 25.41 0.70
CA VAL A 462 -14.18 24.15 -0.07
C VAL A 462 -13.42 23.06 0.68
N GLY A 463 -14.01 21.88 0.83
CA GLY A 463 -13.35 20.66 1.30
C GLY A 463 -13.42 19.56 0.23
N GLY A 464 -12.30 18.97 -0.14
CA GLY A 464 -12.22 17.88 -1.11
C GLY A 464 -11.41 16.72 -0.56
N ALA A 465 -11.99 15.53 -0.50
CA ALA A 465 -11.34 14.31 -0.05
C ALA A 465 -11.50 13.22 -1.13
N GLU A 466 -10.42 12.54 -1.49
CA GLU A 466 -10.48 11.45 -2.48
C GLU A 466 -9.52 10.32 -2.08
N THR A 467 -9.99 9.07 -2.12
CA THR A 467 -9.11 7.90 -2.07
C THR A 467 -9.26 7.04 -3.32
N LYS A 468 -8.15 6.47 -3.78
CA LYS A 468 -8.10 5.42 -4.81
C LYS A 468 -7.32 4.25 -4.27
N ASN A 469 -7.95 3.10 -4.18
CA ASN A 469 -7.36 1.88 -3.64
C ASN A 469 -7.49 0.77 -4.68
N ASN A 470 -6.35 0.23 -5.12
CA ASN A 470 -6.31 -0.83 -6.12
C ASN A 470 -5.57 -2.04 -5.56
N ILE A 471 -6.20 -3.22 -5.63
CA ILE A 471 -5.52 -4.50 -5.50
C ILE A 471 -5.62 -5.18 -6.87
N GLY A 472 -4.56 -5.08 -7.65
CA GLY A 472 -4.60 -5.33 -9.09
C GLY A 472 -5.48 -4.32 -9.86
N THR A 473 -5.44 -4.40 -11.19
CA THR A 473 -6.25 -3.58 -12.11
C THR A 473 -6.72 -4.41 -13.31
N SER A 474 -7.68 -3.90 -14.07
CA SER A 474 -8.16 -4.57 -15.30
C SER A 474 -7.07 -4.88 -16.34
N GLY A 475 -5.97 -4.11 -16.37
CA GLY A 475 -4.84 -4.32 -17.27
C GLY A 475 -3.67 -5.09 -16.67
N ASN A 476 -3.59 -5.17 -15.34
CA ASN A 476 -2.58 -5.88 -14.59
C ASN A 476 -3.22 -6.47 -13.32
N ARG A 477 -3.80 -7.68 -13.44
CA ARG A 477 -4.50 -8.35 -12.33
C ARG A 477 -3.49 -8.93 -11.35
N LEU A 478 -3.79 -8.87 -10.06
CA LEU A 478 -3.00 -9.57 -9.04
C LEU A 478 -3.08 -11.09 -9.29
N GLY A 479 -1.93 -11.75 -9.40
CA GLY A 479 -1.84 -13.18 -9.68
C GLY A 479 -1.63 -14.01 -8.40
N VAL A 480 -2.39 -15.09 -8.22
CA VAL A 480 -2.15 -16.09 -7.18
C VAL A 480 -2.23 -17.48 -7.79
N THR A 481 -1.09 -18.13 -7.98
CA THR A 481 -0.99 -19.33 -8.80
C THR A 481 -0.26 -20.47 -8.09
N ALA A 482 -0.92 -21.62 -7.93
CA ALA A 482 -0.32 -22.88 -7.53
C ALA A 482 -0.47 -23.86 -8.71
N SER A 483 0.63 -24.44 -9.18
CA SER A 483 0.60 -25.21 -10.42
C SER A 483 1.54 -26.40 -10.47
N VAL A 484 1.12 -27.43 -11.21
CA VAL A 484 1.96 -28.55 -11.65
C VAL A 484 1.92 -28.59 -13.17
N ILE A 485 3.04 -28.34 -13.83
CA ILE A 485 3.11 -28.13 -15.28
C ILE A 485 4.08 -29.11 -15.91
N ASP A 486 3.64 -29.83 -16.94
CA ASP A 486 4.45 -30.80 -17.68
C ASP A 486 5.27 -31.77 -16.79
N SER A 487 4.73 -32.12 -15.62
CA SER A 487 5.42 -32.83 -14.54
C SER A 487 4.70 -34.11 -14.13
N GLY A 488 5.47 -35.15 -13.82
CA GLY A 488 4.99 -36.39 -13.24
C GLY A 488 5.18 -36.41 -11.73
N ILE A 489 4.14 -36.84 -10.99
CA ILE A 489 4.22 -36.99 -9.52
C ILE A 489 3.88 -38.44 -9.19
N ASP A 490 4.73 -39.09 -8.41
CA ASP A 490 4.49 -40.41 -7.83
C ASP A 490 4.68 -40.28 -6.30
N ALA A 491 3.58 -40.11 -5.58
CA ALA A 491 3.52 -39.96 -4.12
C ALA A 491 2.81 -41.16 -3.47
N THR A 492 3.23 -41.55 -2.27
CA THR A 492 2.47 -42.50 -1.44
C THR A 492 1.48 -41.82 -0.50
N GLY A 493 1.70 -40.53 -0.19
CA GLY A 493 0.78 -39.68 0.53
C GLY A 493 -0.14 -38.90 -0.40
N ASP A 494 -0.76 -37.86 0.15
CA ASP A 494 -1.73 -37.01 -0.55
C ASP A 494 -1.02 -35.94 -1.39
N ILE A 495 -1.66 -35.51 -2.48
CA ILE A 495 -1.21 -34.42 -3.34
C ILE A 495 -2.18 -33.26 -3.17
N SER A 496 -1.67 -32.07 -2.85
CA SER A 496 -2.45 -30.84 -2.72
C SER A 496 -1.86 -29.72 -3.56
N VAL A 497 -2.71 -29.07 -4.35
CA VAL A 497 -2.38 -27.84 -5.10
C VAL A 497 -3.39 -26.78 -4.69
N THR A 498 -2.94 -25.75 -3.96
CA THR A 498 -3.84 -24.77 -3.31
C THR A 498 -3.43 -23.35 -3.63
N SER A 499 -4.38 -22.55 -4.14
CA SER A 499 -4.24 -21.11 -4.30
C SER A 499 -5.27 -20.40 -3.44
N THR A 500 -4.85 -19.47 -2.59
CA THR A 500 -5.75 -18.69 -1.73
C THR A 500 -5.44 -17.20 -1.88
N ALA A 501 -6.45 -16.42 -2.29
CA ALA A 501 -6.43 -14.97 -2.23
C ALA A 501 -7.44 -14.49 -1.19
N ASP A 502 -7.01 -13.67 -0.25
CA ASP A 502 -7.83 -12.97 0.75
C ASP A 502 -7.51 -11.48 0.63
N LEU A 503 -8.38 -10.75 -0.09
CA LEU A 503 -8.09 -9.40 -0.56
C LEU A 503 -9.09 -8.42 0.06
N ASP A 504 -8.60 -7.40 0.74
CA ASP A 504 -9.46 -6.51 1.53
C ASP A 504 -9.15 -5.02 1.27
N ILE A 505 -10.20 -4.23 1.05
CA ILE A 505 -10.12 -2.77 0.98
C ILE A 505 -11.11 -2.15 1.96
N ASP A 506 -10.59 -1.45 2.97
CA ASP A 506 -11.35 -0.60 3.89
C ASP A 506 -11.06 0.88 3.58
N ALA A 507 -12.09 1.63 3.19
CA ALA A 507 -11.97 3.01 2.72
C ALA A 507 -12.95 3.96 3.41
N GLY A 508 -12.43 4.83 4.28
CA GLY A 508 -13.15 5.94 4.91
C GLY A 508 -12.79 7.29 4.29
N VAL A 509 -13.77 8.01 3.76
CA VAL A 509 -13.55 9.33 3.12
C VAL A 509 -14.53 10.36 3.64
N GLY A 510 -14.02 11.45 4.21
CA GLY A 510 -14.80 12.52 4.82
C GLY A 510 -14.44 13.91 4.29
N ALA A 511 -15.36 14.59 3.62
CA ALA A 511 -15.19 16.00 3.25
C ALA A 511 -16.15 16.90 4.02
N GLY A 512 -15.62 17.89 4.73
CA GLY A 512 -16.36 18.89 5.48
C GLY A 512 -16.09 20.31 4.96
N SER A 513 -17.13 21.12 4.83
CA SER A 513 -16.99 22.54 4.53
C SER A 513 -17.98 23.37 5.32
N ALA A 514 -17.57 24.52 5.85
CA ALA A 514 -18.53 25.47 6.39
C ALA A 514 -18.13 26.95 6.18
N ALA A 515 -18.99 27.76 5.56
CA ALA A 515 -18.71 29.18 5.28
C ALA A 515 -19.76 30.09 5.91
N ILE A 516 -19.44 30.94 6.89
CA ILE A 516 -20.47 31.75 7.57
C ILE A 516 -20.11 33.26 7.65
N ALA A 517 -20.97 34.15 7.16
CA ALA A 517 -20.72 35.60 6.97
C ALA A 517 -21.80 36.52 7.58
N ALA A 518 -21.45 37.70 8.11
CA ALA A 518 -22.44 38.74 8.47
C ALA A 518 -21.88 40.19 8.47
N ALA A 519 -22.59 41.17 7.86
CA ALA A 519 -22.19 42.58 7.81
C ALA A 519 -23.34 43.59 8.05
N GLY A 520 -23.28 44.34 9.16
CA GLY A 520 -24.41 45.06 9.77
C GLY A 520 -25.21 46.03 8.86
N GLY A 521 -24.55 46.78 7.97
CA GLY A 521 -25.14 47.72 7.00
C GLY A 521 -25.13 47.22 5.54
N GLY A 522 -24.50 46.07 5.29
CA GLY A 522 -23.93 45.65 4.01
C GLY A 522 -24.55 44.41 3.37
N VAL A 523 -23.86 43.82 2.40
CA VAL A 523 -24.23 42.51 1.82
C VAL A 523 -23.43 41.39 2.49
N GLY A 524 -24.11 40.30 2.90
CA GLY A 524 -23.48 39.09 3.45
C GLY A 524 -23.56 37.90 2.50
N ILE A 525 -22.43 37.45 1.96
CA ILE A 525 -22.32 36.33 1.02
C ILE A 525 -21.54 35.18 1.64
N ALA A 526 -22.06 33.96 1.54
CA ALA A 526 -21.38 32.74 1.89
C ALA A 526 -21.46 31.69 0.77
N ALA A 527 -20.40 30.91 0.57
CA ALA A 527 -20.39 29.77 -0.34
C ALA A 527 -19.62 28.60 0.28
N SER A 528 -20.21 27.41 0.32
CA SER A 528 -19.54 26.20 0.78
C SER A 528 -19.63 25.05 -0.23
N GLY A 529 -18.60 24.21 -0.28
CA GLY A 529 -18.53 23.07 -1.19
C GLY A 529 -17.80 21.90 -0.53
N SER A 530 -18.38 20.71 -0.55
CA SER A 530 -17.69 19.48 -0.14
C SER A 530 -17.82 18.39 -1.20
N GLY A 531 -16.71 17.71 -1.46
CA GLY A 531 -16.64 16.57 -2.36
C GLY A 531 -15.84 15.45 -1.71
N ALA A 532 -16.45 14.29 -1.56
CA ALA A 532 -15.81 13.08 -1.08
C ALA A 532 -15.93 11.99 -2.14
N GLY A 533 -14.83 11.31 -2.45
CA GLY A 533 -14.77 10.23 -3.45
C GLY A 533 -13.97 9.03 -2.94
N GLY A 534 -14.55 7.84 -2.98
CA GLY A 534 -13.85 6.58 -2.77
C GLY A 534 -13.95 5.72 -4.03
N TYR A 535 -12.79 5.33 -4.58
CA TYR A 535 -12.69 4.46 -5.75
C TYR A 535 -11.87 3.24 -5.36
N ASN A 536 -12.51 2.08 -5.31
CA ASN A 536 -11.88 0.84 -4.86
C ASN A 536 -12.02 -0.21 -5.96
N GLU A 537 -10.91 -0.84 -6.34
CA GLU A 537 -10.87 -1.88 -7.38
C GLU A 537 -10.10 -3.09 -6.86
N ILE A 538 -10.71 -4.28 -6.96
CA ILE A 538 -10.05 -5.57 -6.75
C ILE A 538 -10.14 -6.36 -8.05
N TYR A 539 -8.98 -6.66 -8.63
CA TYR A 539 -8.84 -7.43 -9.86
C TYR A 539 -7.79 -8.52 -9.66
N SER A 540 -8.22 -9.77 -9.59
CA SER A 540 -7.32 -10.89 -9.38
C SER A 540 -7.56 -12.07 -10.33
N ASN A 541 -6.52 -12.90 -10.47
CA ASN A 541 -6.57 -14.24 -11.07
C ASN A 541 -6.03 -15.23 -10.03
N VAL A 542 -6.87 -16.18 -9.62
CA VAL A 542 -6.54 -17.20 -8.61
C VAL A 542 -6.64 -18.58 -9.24
N ASP A 543 -5.51 -19.24 -9.43
CA ASP A 543 -5.41 -20.45 -10.24
C ASP A 543 -4.73 -21.58 -9.46
N ALA A 544 -5.42 -22.72 -9.32
CA ALA A 544 -4.84 -23.96 -8.78
C ALA A 544 -4.98 -25.08 -9.82
N TYR A 545 -3.89 -25.50 -10.46
CA TYR A 545 -4.04 -26.42 -11.58
C TYR A 545 -2.93 -27.43 -11.80
N ILE A 546 -3.27 -28.48 -12.54
CA ILE A 546 -2.33 -29.41 -13.15
C ILE A 546 -2.53 -29.32 -14.66
N ASP A 547 -1.49 -29.03 -15.43
CA ASP A 547 -1.56 -28.91 -16.90
C ASP A 547 -0.36 -29.58 -17.56
N ASN A 548 -0.64 -30.68 -18.28
CA ASN A 548 0.37 -31.51 -18.91
C ASN A 548 0.12 -31.65 -20.42
N ASN A 549 1.14 -31.36 -21.23
CA ASN A 549 1.14 -31.51 -22.69
C ASN A 549 1.55 -32.93 -23.16
N SER A 550 1.98 -33.80 -22.24
CA SER A 550 2.43 -35.17 -22.50
C SER A 550 1.80 -36.18 -21.52
N ASN A 551 2.01 -37.49 -21.74
CA ASN A 551 1.46 -38.58 -20.89
C ASN A 551 2.11 -38.64 -19.48
N GLN A 552 2.22 -37.50 -18.79
CA GLN A 552 2.65 -37.46 -17.40
C GLN A 552 1.56 -38.05 -16.51
N THR A 553 2.01 -38.75 -15.48
CA THR A 553 1.11 -39.39 -14.51
C THR A 553 1.24 -38.72 -13.16
N ILE A 554 0.09 -38.43 -12.54
CA ILE A 554 -0.06 -37.96 -11.17
C ILE A 554 -0.57 -39.14 -10.35
N LYS A 555 0.25 -39.67 -9.44
CA LYS A 555 -0.10 -40.79 -8.57
C LYS A 555 -0.01 -40.38 -7.12
N GLY A 556 -1.02 -40.69 -6.34
CA GLY A 556 -1.09 -40.35 -4.93
C GLY A 556 -2.08 -41.23 -4.16
N SER A 557 -2.18 -40.99 -2.86
CA SER A 557 -3.28 -41.49 -2.04
C SER A 557 -4.57 -40.74 -2.39
N SER A 558 -4.54 -39.41 -2.43
CA SER A 558 -5.61 -38.54 -2.92
C SER A 558 -5.04 -37.34 -3.68
N LEU A 559 -5.89 -36.64 -4.44
CA LEU A 559 -5.53 -35.43 -5.15
C LEU A 559 -6.56 -34.34 -4.87
N THR A 560 -6.11 -33.23 -4.27
CA THR A 560 -6.92 -32.03 -4.01
C THR A 560 -6.37 -30.84 -4.79
N LEU A 561 -7.23 -30.17 -5.55
CA LEU A 561 -6.98 -28.86 -6.15
C LEU A 561 -7.97 -27.88 -5.52
N ASN A 562 -7.49 -26.81 -4.89
CA ASN A 562 -8.35 -25.79 -4.29
C ASN A 562 -7.93 -24.40 -4.73
N ALA A 563 -8.79 -23.70 -5.46
CA ALA A 563 -8.63 -22.28 -5.76
C ALA A 563 -9.70 -21.49 -4.98
N ARG A 564 -9.26 -20.67 -4.02
CA ARG A 564 -10.15 -19.88 -3.18
C ARG A 564 -9.84 -18.39 -3.31
N ASN A 565 -10.86 -17.61 -3.61
CA ASN A 565 -10.79 -16.16 -3.67
C ASN A 565 -11.83 -15.57 -2.72
N ILE A 566 -11.37 -14.79 -1.75
CA ILE A 566 -12.19 -13.95 -0.88
C ILE A 566 -11.82 -12.51 -1.21
N SER A 567 -12.80 -11.66 -1.53
CA SER A 567 -12.56 -10.26 -1.82
C SER A 567 -13.62 -9.37 -1.20
N ASP A 568 -13.20 -8.51 -0.30
CA ASP A 568 -14.07 -7.63 0.47
C ASP A 568 -13.74 -6.16 0.21
N ILE A 569 -14.77 -5.36 -0.03
CA ILE A 569 -14.67 -3.89 -0.09
C ILE A 569 -15.69 -3.28 0.88
N ASP A 570 -15.19 -2.58 1.90
CA ASP A 570 -15.96 -1.69 2.77
C ASP A 570 -15.63 -0.23 2.44
N ALA A 571 -16.63 0.55 2.00
CA ALA A 571 -16.42 1.92 1.52
C ALA A 571 -17.43 2.91 2.11
N ASP A 572 -16.94 3.76 3.01
CA ASP A 572 -17.70 4.81 3.69
C ASP A 572 -17.31 6.20 3.17
N VAL A 573 -18.20 6.85 2.43
CA VAL A 573 -17.97 8.17 1.83
C VAL A 573 -18.97 9.20 2.35
N GLY A 574 -18.47 10.20 3.05
CA GLY A 574 -19.24 11.27 3.68
C GLY A 574 -18.85 12.66 3.17
N ALA A 575 -19.84 13.42 2.72
CA ALA A 575 -19.67 14.83 2.38
C ALA A 575 -20.63 15.71 3.18
N ALA A 576 -20.11 16.71 3.89
CA ALA A 576 -20.87 17.65 4.69
C ALA A 576 -20.55 19.10 4.28
N THR A 577 -21.56 19.93 4.01
CA THR A 577 -21.38 21.37 3.76
C THR A 577 -22.31 22.20 4.62
N ILE A 578 -21.87 23.35 5.15
CA ILE A 578 -22.79 24.30 5.80
C ILE A 578 -22.41 25.76 5.50
N ALA A 579 -23.16 26.52 4.70
CA ALA A 579 -22.95 27.97 4.52
C ALA A 579 -24.01 28.81 5.22
N ALA A 580 -23.67 30.00 5.72
CA ALA A 580 -24.68 30.96 6.19
C ALA A 580 -24.25 32.43 6.02
N GLY A 581 -25.10 33.38 5.65
CA GLY A 581 -24.76 34.76 5.27
C GLY A 581 -25.77 35.77 5.80
N PHE A 582 -25.35 36.94 6.30
CA PHE A 582 -26.28 37.93 6.89
C PHE A 582 -25.83 39.40 6.81
N GLY A 583 -26.28 40.19 5.84
CA GLY A 583 -26.10 41.65 5.81
C GLY A 583 -27.39 42.43 5.53
N SER A 584 -27.60 43.58 6.15
CA SER A 584 -28.88 44.32 6.03
C SER A 584 -29.17 44.83 4.61
N GLY A 585 -28.16 45.10 3.79
CA GLY A 585 -28.29 45.45 2.38
C GLY A 585 -28.67 44.27 1.47
N GLY A 586 -28.50 43.03 1.93
CA GLY A 586 -28.86 41.81 1.20
C GLY A 586 -27.99 40.61 1.61
N ALA A 587 -28.36 39.40 1.21
CA ALA A 587 -27.51 38.23 1.44
C ALA A 587 -27.62 37.12 0.42
N ALA A 588 -26.55 36.33 0.29
CA ALA A 588 -26.57 35.07 -0.44
C ALA A 588 -25.76 33.95 0.23
N ALA A 589 -26.19 32.69 0.20
CA ALA A 589 -25.52 31.55 0.87
C ALA A 589 -25.64 30.21 0.10
N ILE A 590 -24.70 29.84 -0.77
CA ILE A 590 -24.85 28.69 -1.69
C ILE A 590 -23.98 27.52 -1.22
N THR A 591 -24.51 26.29 -1.23
CA THR A 591 -23.81 25.09 -0.70
C THR A 591 -23.94 23.88 -1.61
N VAL A 592 -22.91 23.07 -1.78
CA VAL A 592 -22.98 21.81 -2.55
C VAL A 592 -22.17 20.72 -1.85
N GLY A 593 -22.81 19.61 -1.49
CA GLY A 593 -22.15 18.40 -0.98
C GLY A 593 -22.29 17.24 -1.97
N VAL A 594 -21.20 16.56 -2.29
CA VAL A 594 -21.18 15.39 -3.17
C VAL A 594 -20.38 14.25 -2.53
N ALA A 595 -20.99 13.08 -2.39
CA ALA A 595 -20.35 11.85 -1.93
C ALA A 595 -20.46 10.77 -3.02
N LEU A 596 -19.32 10.24 -3.48
CA LEU A 596 -19.24 9.22 -4.53
C LEU A 596 -18.46 8.01 -4.02
N ALA A 597 -19.09 6.84 -3.96
CA ALA A 597 -18.41 5.57 -3.80
C ALA A 597 -18.50 4.78 -5.13
N ARG A 598 -17.37 4.25 -5.60
CA ARG A 598 -17.32 3.33 -6.72
C ARG A 598 -16.44 2.14 -6.34
N ASN A 599 -17.04 0.95 -6.35
CA ASN A 599 -16.38 -0.28 -5.97
C ASN A 599 -16.56 -1.29 -7.10
N ASP A 600 -15.46 -1.90 -7.54
CA ASP A 600 -15.46 -2.93 -8.58
C ASP A 600 -14.63 -4.11 -8.13
N VAL A 601 -15.22 -5.30 -8.16
CA VAL A 601 -14.56 -6.57 -7.89
C VAL A 601 -14.70 -7.42 -9.15
N ASP A 602 -13.59 -7.84 -9.74
CA ASP A 602 -13.59 -8.74 -10.88
C ASP A 602 -12.47 -9.77 -10.73
N ASN A 603 -12.85 -10.98 -10.33
CA ASN A 603 -11.93 -12.03 -9.95
C ASN A 603 -12.17 -13.29 -10.79
N ASN A 604 -11.11 -13.82 -11.41
CA ASN A 604 -11.17 -15.12 -12.06
C ASN A 604 -10.60 -16.15 -11.10
N THR A 605 -11.36 -17.21 -10.81
CA THR A 605 -10.94 -18.29 -9.91
C THR A 605 -11.06 -19.62 -10.63
N ARG A 606 -9.96 -20.35 -10.77
CA ARG A 606 -9.93 -21.59 -11.57
C ARG A 606 -9.21 -22.70 -10.84
N ALA A 607 -9.87 -23.86 -10.75
CA ALA A 607 -9.26 -25.11 -10.32
C ALA A 607 -9.41 -26.17 -11.40
N TYR A 608 -8.33 -26.77 -11.91
CA TYR A 608 -8.49 -27.76 -12.99
C TYR A 608 -7.33 -28.74 -13.15
N VAL A 609 -7.65 -29.89 -13.76
CA VAL A 609 -6.66 -30.84 -14.27
C VAL A 609 -6.82 -30.97 -15.79
N ALA A 610 -5.74 -30.69 -16.53
CA ALA A 610 -5.68 -30.76 -17.98
C ALA A 610 -4.56 -31.70 -18.46
N GLY A 611 -4.88 -32.61 -19.38
CA GLY A 611 -3.90 -33.43 -20.11
C GLY A 611 -3.08 -34.42 -19.28
N ALA A 612 -3.47 -34.70 -18.03
CA ALA A 612 -2.75 -35.60 -17.13
C ALA A 612 -3.45 -36.96 -16.95
N ALA A 613 -2.67 -38.04 -16.78
CA ALA A 613 -3.19 -39.28 -16.23
C ALA A 613 -3.17 -39.22 -14.70
N VAL A 614 -4.27 -39.52 -14.02
CA VAL A 614 -4.40 -39.47 -12.55
C VAL A 614 -4.65 -40.88 -12.02
N ASP A 615 -3.79 -41.41 -11.13
CA ASP A 615 -3.94 -42.74 -10.52
C ASP A 615 -3.92 -42.66 -8.98
N LEU A 616 -5.09 -42.78 -8.36
CA LEU A 616 -5.27 -42.63 -6.90
C LEU A 616 -5.38 -43.98 -6.16
N GLY A 617 -4.79 -45.04 -6.73
CA GLY A 617 -4.79 -46.38 -6.16
C GLY A 617 -3.74 -46.64 -5.07
N ASN A 618 -2.91 -45.65 -4.72
CA ASN A 618 -1.75 -45.84 -3.85
C ASN A 618 -2.05 -45.65 -2.35
N THR A 619 -3.20 -46.12 -1.87
CA THR A 619 -3.70 -45.81 -0.50
C THR A 619 -3.14 -46.72 0.61
N GLY A 620 -2.07 -47.48 0.35
CA GLY A 620 -1.48 -48.43 1.32
C GLY A 620 -2.34 -49.65 1.69
N ALA A 621 -3.56 -49.77 1.17
CA ALA A 621 -4.50 -50.86 1.44
C ALA A 621 -4.94 -51.54 0.12
N PRO A 622 -4.82 -52.87 -0.04
CA PRO A 622 -5.18 -53.54 -1.28
C PRO A 622 -6.64 -53.32 -1.69
N GLY A 623 -6.86 -52.66 -2.83
CA GLY A 623 -8.18 -52.41 -3.41
C GLY A 623 -8.91 -51.16 -2.91
N ALA A 624 -8.26 -50.32 -2.10
CA ALA A 624 -8.77 -48.98 -1.78
C ALA A 624 -8.22 -47.94 -2.76
N THR A 625 -9.03 -46.92 -3.03
CA THR A 625 -8.80 -45.83 -3.98
C THR A 625 -9.14 -44.52 -3.27
N GLY A 626 -8.28 -43.50 -3.33
CA GLY A 626 -8.55 -42.24 -2.65
C GLY A 626 -9.26 -41.22 -3.53
N ALA A 627 -9.62 -40.07 -2.94
CA ALA A 627 -10.50 -39.11 -3.58
C ALA A 627 -9.76 -38.15 -4.53
N LEU A 628 -10.42 -37.79 -5.62
CA LEU A 628 -10.10 -36.63 -6.45
C LEU A 628 -11.07 -35.51 -6.07
N ASP A 629 -10.55 -34.36 -5.67
CA ASP A 629 -11.33 -33.19 -5.26
C ASP A 629 -10.79 -31.95 -5.99
N ILE A 630 -11.63 -31.31 -6.79
CA ILE A 630 -11.30 -30.08 -7.52
C ILE A 630 -12.33 -29.02 -7.12
N ASP A 631 -11.91 -28.02 -6.38
CA ASP A 631 -12.77 -26.99 -5.81
C ASP A 631 -12.31 -25.59 -6.23
N ALA A 632 -13.22 -24.82 -6.83
CA ALA A 632 -13.03 -23.41 -7.11
C ALA A 632 -14.11 -22.61 -6.38
N SER A 633 -13.72 -21.80 -5.40
CA SER A 633 -14.64 -21.01 -4.57
C SER A 633 -14.30 -19.52 -4.65
N THR A 634 -15.32 -18.70 -4.94
CA THR A 634 -15.22 -17.25 -4.95
C THR A 634 -16.25 -16.66 -3.99
N ASP A 635 -15.81 -15.84 -3.05
CA ASP A 635 -16.64 -15.09 -2.10
C ASP A 635 -16.33 -13.60 -2.22
N ASN A 636 -17.24 -12.81 -2.79
CA ASN A 636 -17.05 -11.38 -3.00
C ASN A 636 -18.09 -10.56 -2.23
N THR A 637 -17.65 -9.68 -1.34
CA THR A 637 -18.55 -8.74 -0.66
C THR A 637 -18.22 -7.30 -1.03
N ILE A 638 -19.24 -6.51 -1.35
CA ILE A 638 -19.13 -5.06 -1.39
C ILE A 638 -20.16 -4.46 -0.46
N ASN A 639 -19.71 -3.72 0.54
CA ASN A 639 -20.56 -2.91 1.39
C ASN A 639 -20.16 -1.44 1.30
N SER A 640 -21.14 -0.58 1.02
CA SER A 640 -20.86 0.83 0.75
C SER A 640 -21.89 1.77 1.36
N LEU A 641 -21.41 2.86 1.92
CA LEU A 641 -22.20 3.95 2.44
C LEU A 641 -21.81 5.25 1.74
N SER A 642 -22.77 5.93 1.13
CA SER A 642 -22.54 7.29 0.61
C SER A 642 -23.54 8.26 1.20
N VAL A 643 -23.04 9.22 1.98
CA VAL A 643 -23.86 10.22 2.66
C VAL A 643 -23.42 11.61 2.26
N ALA A 644 -24.32 12.35 1.63
CA ALA A 644 -24.14 13.76 1.34
C ALA A 644 -25.11 14.61 2.18
N ALA A 645 -24.56 15.61 2.88
CA ALA A 645 -25.28 16.57 3.70
C ALA A 645 -24.91 18.00 3.27
N SER A 646 -25.90 18.88 3.24
CA SER A 646 -25.70 20.28 2.86
C SER A 646 -26.63 21.21 3.63
N LEU A 647 -26.14 22.38 4.07
CA LEU A 647 -26.97 23.35 4.78
C LEU A 647 -26.59 24.82 4.52
N GLY A 648 -27.39 25.56 3.75
CA GLY A 648 -27.24 26.98 3.40
C GLY A 648 -28.18 27.92 4.17
N VAL A 649 -27.79 29.16 4.46
CA VAL A 649 -28.70 30.13 5.12
C VAL A 649 -28.36 31.61 4.81
N ALA A 650 -29.27 32.48 4.38
CA ALA A 650 -29.00 33.85 3.85
C ALA A 650 -29.96 34.93 4.41
N PHE A 651 -29.40 36.08 4.80
CA PHE A 651 -29.90 37.18 5.66
C PHE A 651 -29.85 38.62 5.13
N GLY A 652 -30.93 39.28 4.64
CA GLY A 652 -30.82 40.73 4.39
C GLY A 652 -32.09 41.52 4.05
N SER A 653 -32.23 42.74 4.60
CA SER A 653 -33.43 43.59 4.41
C SER A 653 -33.66 44.00 2.95
N GLY A 654 -32.60 44.09 2.15
CA GLY A 654 -32.67 44.28 0.69
C GLY A 654 -33.00 43.02 -0.13
N GLY A 655 -32.96 41.83 0.47
CA GLY A 655 -33.26 40.53 -0.15
C GLY A 655 -32.32 39.41 0.33
N GLY A 656 -32.76 38.14 0.36
CA GLY A 656 -31.94 37.01 0.84
C GLY A 656 -32.04 35.74 -0.02
N ILE A 657 -30.91 35.15 -0.43
CA ILE A 657 -30.87 33.94 -1.28
C ILE A 657 -29.80 32.93 -0.84
N ALA A 658 -30.17 31.87 -0.10
CA ALA A 658 -29.30 30.68 0.01
C ALA A 658 -29.27 29.92 -1.33
N VAL A 659 -28.71 28.71 -1.40
CA VAL A 659 -29.39 27.48 -1.87
C VAL A 659 -28.41 26.33 -1.96
N SER A 660 -28.88 25.17 -1.49
CA SER A 660 -28.11 24.02 -1.06
C SER A 660 -28.38 22.78 -1.91
N GLY A 661 -27.35 22.04 -2.30
CA GLY A 661 -27.43 20.77 -3.02
C GLY A 661 -26.72 19.65 -2.27
N ALA A 662 -27.29 18.45 -2.29
CA ALA A 662 -26.66 17.22 -1.79
C ALA A 662 -26.82 16.08 -2.81
N GLY A 663 -25.71 15.49 -3.23
CA GLY A 663 -25.66 14.36 -4.16
C GLY A 663 -24.90 13.19 -3.56
N ALA A 664 -25.53 12.03 -3.44
CA ALA A 664 -24.87 10.79 -3.03
C ALA A 664 -24.99 9.75 -4.15
N ASN A 665 -23.89 9.12 -4.54
CA ASN A 665 -23.90 8.02 -5.50
C ASN A 665 -23.02 6.87 -5.00
N SER A 666 -23.55 5.64 -5.08
CA SER A 666 -22.77 4.42 -4.88
C SER A 666 -22.93 3.50 -6.08
N MET A 667 -21.81 3.16 -6.72
CA MET A 667 -21.75 2.27 -7.88
C MET A 667 -20.94 1.03 -7.53
N ASN A 668 -21.59 -0.13 -7.47
CA ASN A 668 -20.95 -1.38 -7.08
C ASN A 668 -21.11 -2.42 -8.20
N SER A 669 -20.01 -3.07 -8.55
CA SER A 669 -19.96 -4.09 -9.60
C SER A 669 -19.18 -5.31 -9.11
N ILE A 670 -19.75 -6.49 -9.29
CA ILE A 670 -19.08 -7.79 -9.10
C ILE A 670 -19.13 -8.57 -10.42
N GLY A 671 -17.96 -8.98 -10.90
CA GLY A 671 -17.75 -9.78 -12.10
C GLY A 671 -16.71 -10.88 -11.91
N GLY A 672 -16.36 -11.55 -13.00
CA GLY A 672 -15.40 -12.65 -13.02
C GLY A 672 -16.02 -14.03 -13.21
N ASP A 673 -15.15 -15.01 -13.51
CA ASP A 673 -15.50 -16.40 -13.78
C ASP A 673 -14.96 -17.32 -12.67
N THR A 674 -15.80 -18.21 -12.14
CA THR A 674 -15.40 -19.30 -11.23
C THR A 674 -15.54 -20.64 -11.95
N LEU A 675 -14.43 -21.36 -12.12
CA LEU A 675 -14.35 -22.55 -12.98
C LEU A 675 -13.68 -23.72 -12.25
N ALA A 676 -14.35 -24.88 -12.25
CA ALA A 676 -13.74 -26.16 -11.86
C ALA A 676 -13.96 -27.19 -12.97
N TYR A 677 -12.90 -27.84 -13.46
CA TYR A 677 -13.02 -28.80 -14.57
C TYR A 677 -11.89 -29.83 -14.71
N LEU A 678 -12.19 -30.89 -15.45
CA LEU A 678 -11.26 -31.87 -16.02
C LEU A 678 -11.25 -31.72 -17.56
N ASP A 679 -10.08 -31.56 -18.18
CA ASP A 679 -9.97 -31.48 -19.65
C ASP A 679 -8.91 -32.46 -20.18
N GLY A 680 -9.33 -33.46 -20.96
CA GLY A 680 -8.41 -34.45 -21.52
C GLY A 680 -7.63 -35.27 -20.49
N ALA A 681 -8.11 -35.35 -19.24
CA ALA A 681 -7.51 -36.13 -18.17
C ALA A 681 -8.02 -37.58 -18.15
N ASP A 682 -7.14 -38.54 -17.84
CA ASP A 682 -7.49 -39.96 -17.67
C ASP A 682 -7.42 -40.33 -16.18
N VAL A 683 -8.57 -40.39 -15.51
CA VAL A 683 -8.66 -40.66 -14.07
C VAL A 683 -8.89 -42.16 -13.83
N VAL A 684 -7.87 -42.82 -13.29
CA VAL A 684 -7.84 -44.24 -12.95
C VAL A 684 -7.80 -44.41 -11.42
N SER A 685 -8.50 -45.43 -10.91
CA SER A 685 -8.44 -45.80 -9.49
C SER A 685 -8.75 -44.65 -8.50
N ALA A 686 -9.67 -43.74 -8.85
CA ALA A 686 -10.21 -42.78 -7.88
C ALA A 686 -11.41 -43.36 -7.14
N GLY A 687 -11.51 -43.07 -5.84
CA GLY A 687 -12.66 -43.34 -5.00
C GLY A 687 -13.80 -42.39 -5.33
N ASN A 688 -13.96 -41.34 -4.54
CA ASN A 688 -14.87 -40.24 -4.88
C ASN A 688 -14.17 -39.28 -5.86
N VAL A 689 -14.92 -38.75 -6.81
CA VAL A 689 -14.50 -37.66 -7.68
C VAL A 689 -15.46 -36.50 -7.46
N SER A 690 -14.97 -35.35 -6.97
CA SER A 690 -15.70 -34.10 -6.81
C SER A 690 -15.07 -33.03 -7.71
N VAL A 691 -15.93 -32.29 -8.42
CA VAL A 691 -15.54 -31.13 -9.21
C VAL A 691 -16.58 -30.06 -8.95
N ASP A 692 -16.24 -29.13 -8.05
CA ASP A 692 -17.16 -28.15 -7.51
C ASP A 692 -16.69 -26.73 -7.83
N ALA A 693 -17.63 -25.90 -8.30
CA ALA A 693 -17.41 -24.48 -8.50
C ALA A 693 -18.51 -23.71 -7.77
N GLU A 694 -18.14 -22.84 -6.85
CA GLU A 694 -19.06 -22.04 -6.05
C GLU A 694 -18.71 -20.55 -6.13
N ASN A 695 -19.73 -19.72 -6.35
CA ASN A 695 -19.58 -18.27 -6.30
C ASN A 695 -20.69 -17.69 -5.42
N ILE A 696 -20.28 -17.12 -4.29
CA ILE A 696 -21.12 -16.38 -3.36
C ILE A 696 -20.72 -14.91 -3.53
N SER A 697 -21.70 -14.04 -3.75
CA SER A 697 -21.42 -12.62 -3.95
C SER A 697 -22.54 -11.76 -3.40
N ASP A 698 -22.18 -10.83 -2.51
CA ASP A 698 -23.12 -9.96 -1.82
C ASP A 698 -22.77 -8.49 -2.07
N ILE A 699 -23.79 -7.69 -2.45
CA ILE A 699 -23.67 -6.24 -2.62
C ILE A 699 -24.68 -5.54 -1.71
N SER A 700 -24.17 -4.71 -0.80
CA SER A 700 -24.94 -3.79 0.04
C SER A 700 -24.54 -2.35 -0.25
N ALA A 701 -25.53 -1.49 -0.52
CA ALA A 701 -25.29 -0.06 -0.71
C ALA A 701 -26.35 0.78 -0.02
N THR A 702 -25.91 1.66 0.88
CA THR A 702 -26.76 2.67 1.52
C THR A 702 -26.39 4.05 1.00
N VAL A 703 -27.36 4.74 0.38
CA VAL A 703 -27.17 6.10 -0.11
C VAL A 703 -28.15 7.05 0.56
N ALA A 704 -27.64 8.18 1.05
CA ALA A 704 -28.45 9.20 1.69
C ALA A 704 -28.02 10.61 1.26
N SER A 705 -28.98 11.41 0.81
CA SER A 705 -28.77 12.82 0.52
C SER A 705 -29.67 13.69 1.39
N VAL A 706 -29.08 14.67 2.08
CA VAL A 706 -29.77 15.64 2.94
C VAL A 706 -29.39 17.04 2.49
N SER A 707 -30.34 17.85 2.02
CA SER A 707 -30.09 19.24 1.59
C SER A 707 -30.95 20.23 2.37
N VAL A 708 -30.41 21.35 2.81
CA VAL A 708 -31.19 22.38 3.51
C VAL A 708 -30.71 23.78 3.15
N SER A 709 -31.60 24.71 2.84
CA SER A 709 -31.28 26.10 2.46
C SER A 709 -32.08 27.10 3.29
N GLY A 710 -31.76 28.39 3.22
CA GLY A 710 -32.58 29.43 3.86
C GLY A 710 -32.38 30.83 3.27
N GLY A 711 -33.47 31.55 2.99
CA GLY A 711 -33.42 32.92 2.48
C GLY A 711 -34.54 33.79 3.05
N GLY A 712 -34.22 35.01 3.48
CA GLY A 712 -35.21 35.95 4.02
C GLY A 712 -34.74 37.41 4.04
N GLY A 713 -35.70 38.34 3.82
CA GLY A 713 -35.47 39.79 3.71
C GLY A 713 -36.74 40.60 3.47
N SER A 714 -36.82 41.86 3.94
CA SER A 714 -37.98 42.75 3.66
C SER A 714 -38.14 43.08 2.17
N GLY A 715 -37.06 42.97 1.39
CA GLY A 715 -37.04 43.09 -0.06
C GLY A 715 -37.38 41.80 -0.81
N GLY A 716 -37.59 40.67 -0.12
CA GLY A 716 -37.90 39.35 -0.71
C GLY A 716 -36.88 38.26 -0.35
N GLY A 717 -37.25 36.98 -0.49
CA GLY A 717 -36.34 35.86 -0.21
C GLY A 717 -36.59 34.67 -1.13
N VAL A 718 -35.51 34.01 -1.57
CA VAL A 718 -35.56 32.80 -2.41
C VAL A 718 -34.82 31.66 -1.74
N GLY A 719 -35.48 30.51 -1.64
CA GLY A 719 -34.93 29.24 -1.18
C GLY A 719 -35.29 28.13 -2.16
N VAL A 720 -34.32 27.27 -2.43
CA VAL A 720 -34.31 26.12 -3.35
C VAL A 720 -33.44 25.05 -2.67
N SER A 721 -33.72 23.78 -2.88
CA SER A 721 -32.89 22.71 -2.35
C SER A 721 -33.07 21.47 -3.20
N ILE A 722 -31.98 20.75 -3.47
CA ILE A 722 -31.99 19.52 -4.27
C ILE A 722 -31.19 18.46 -3.52
N GLY A 723 -31.83 17.33 -3.25
CA GLY A 723 -31.19 16.09 -2.81
C GLY A 723 -31.36 15.02 -3.88
N ALA A 724 -30.27 14.37 -4.27
CA ALA A 724 -30.30 13.22 -5.16
C ALA A 724 -29.43 12.10 -4.58
N SER A 725 -30.01 10.90 -4.50
CA SER A 725 -29.32 9.69 -4.08
C SER A 725 -29.54 8.60 -5.13
N VAL A 726 -28.45 8.04 -5.65
CA VAL A 726 -28.49 6.97 -6.64
C VAL A 726 -27.64 5.81 -6.12
N SER A 727 -28.17 4.59 -6.22
CA SER A 727 -27.38 3.39 -6.07
C SER A 727 -27.53 2.54 -7.33
N GLU A 728 -26.40 2.13 -7.91
CA GLU A 728 -26.33 1.22 -9.03
C GLU A 728 -25.56 -0.01 -8.59
N MET A 729 -26.19 -1.18 -8.73
CA MET A 729 -25.59 -2.46 -8.35
C MET A 729 -25.67 -3.39 -9.56
N ARG A 730 -24.54 -3.95 -9.96
CA ARG A 730 -24.45 -4.95 -11.02
C ARG A 730 -23.69 -6.16 -10.50
N SER A 731 -24.31 -7.32 -10.54
CA SER A 731 -23.67 -8.60 -10.27
C SER A 731 -23.86 -9.49 -11.50
N ALA A 732 -22.75 -9.95 -12.08
CA ALA A 732 -22.74 -10.86 -13.22
C ALA A 732 -21.67 -11.97 -13.12
N PRO A 733 -21.49 -12.64 -11.96
CA PRO A 733 -20.58 -13.76 -11.84
C PRO A 733 -21.04 -14.93 -12.70
N ARG A 734 -20.10 -15.70 -13.23
CA ARG A 734 -20.39 -16.93 -13.98
C ARG A 734 -19.73 -18.11 -13.30
N VAL A 735 -20.55 -19.12 -13.00
CA VAL A 735 -20.09 -20.42 -12.53
C VAL A 735 -20.18 -21.41 -13.68
N ILE A 736 -19.09 -22.09 -13.99
CA ILE A 736 -19.10 -23.14 -15.00
C ILE A 736 -18.32 -24.35 -14.47
N THR A 737 -19.03 -25.46 -14.34
CA THR A 737 -18.46 -26.77 -14.02
C THR A 737 -18.51 -27.63 -15.29
N PHE A 738 -17.39 -28.27 -15.62
CA PHE A 738 -17.35 -29.28 -16.69
C PHE A 738 -16.86 -30.61 -16.11
N GLU A 739 -17.64 -31.66 -16.36
CA GLU A 739 -17.29 -33.07 -16.06
C GLU A 739 -16.67 -33.76 -17.27
#